data_AF-A0A6N7H7C6-F1
#
_entry.id   AF-A0A6N7H7C6-F1
#
_cell.length_a   1.000
_cell.length_b   1.000
_cell.length_c   1.000
_cell.angle_alpha   90.00
_cell.angle_beta   90.00
_cell.angle_gamma   90.00
#
_symmetry.space_group_name_H-M   'P 1'
#
loop_
_entity.id
_entity.type
_entity.pdbx_description
1 polymer ?
#
loop_
_entity_poly.entity_id
_entity_poly.type
_entity_poly.pdbx_seq_one_letter_code
_entity_poly.pdbx_strand_id
1 'polypeptide(L)'
;MVGIGCRLPGEVNSPAGFWDLLAAGRETTGPAPEERWQWYRDLSPEHDSALQRVVGSGSFLSDIGAFDAEFFGLSPREAELMDPQQRILLETAWEALEHAGLPPRDLAGSDTGVYVGVCTGDYGRRLLEDLPSIDAWSGIGAATCALANRISYALDLRGPSLVTDTACSASLVALHLACQSLRAGESTVAIAAGVNLIVSPGETLSLDAAGALSPDGRCKPFDAAADGYGRSEGCGVLVLKRLPDAQRDGDRILALVRGSAVNQDGRTNGIMAPSGPAQEHVMRRACEQAAVDPATVDYVEAHGTGTRLGDPLEAAALSAVYGAGRAADEPCLLGSVKSNIGHLEGAAGVAGVIKAVLALDKAEIPASLLSRLNPDIEWVHNGMRVATERTSWPERAHPRRATVSGFGYGGTVAHILLEQAPVTEPVRPGPDDAHRLFPLSAGSPTALHRYAGRLADWLGGAGAQAPLGSVGHTLAHRRSPLAHRAVVAAAGGDDLRAKLRHLADGGPTEGLVTGAHFPGEGPGPVWVFSGHGSQWPGMGRELLKSEPAFAAVIDELTPVFTEEIGFSPRQALVDGDFDGVDRIQTMIFAMQVGLAAVWRSYGGAPSAVIGHSVGEIAAAVSCGALSLPDGARLICRRSLLLRRVAGKGAMAMVGMPFAEVERRLADRADIVAAISSSPHSTVVSGDPAAVREVAGEWEGAGLMVRQVASDVAFHSPQMDQLLTELAAAAADLTPHPPDVPMYRTAVADPRSARSLDGTYWAENLRAPVRLTSAVAAAVEDGHRAFLEISPHPVVAHSINECLTDQDEAEVFVGWTLRRDRPEDETLLEAIAAAHCNGLAVDWSRLQPAGDLVALPTRTWEHRSHWREPESRTPGMARRHDVRSHTLLGSPTAIAGTELRVWHTSLDDANRPYPGSHALNETEIVPAAVFVATFMDARPAESDTALTEVTMSRPLMTAELRDVQVVRDGEQLRLASRAADDDGDWTIHATATVPAAVSSPALGGPLAVGRSWQTLDPGFVQQRLASVGVPETGFDWTVEELRSGGAGILRAGVRLKGPVRTWAPALDAVMSVAPCAFPGQAALRMIVHADQIAVTGEPPETVVIDAVVDESDEDTVHIRLADAEDRVVAELIGLRYPVIGRLGDDDSGTSTEIAEAAAEAWYAELPPEQLRERVLEEVGAQIEAEMKLPAGQLNPRRPLLDQGLDSVLTVAVRRRLGKRFGYELPATLIWQQPTVAAIADHLTKLITG
;
A
#
# COMPACT_ATOMS: atom_id res chain seq x y z
N MET A 1 19.96 20.86 12.80
CA MET A 1 18.68 20.19 12.51
C MET A 1 17.63 21.26 12.35
N VAL A 2 16.84 21.18 11.28
CA VAL A 2 15.81 22.18 10.92
C VAL A 2 14.39 21.61 10.89
N GLY A 3 14.23 20.30 10.69
CA GLY A 3 12.93 19.62 10.64
C GLY A 3 12.93 18.29 11.38
N ILE A 4 11.74 17.90 11.89
CA ILE A 4 11.48 16.61 12.52
C ILE A 4 10.11 16.11 12.07
N GLY A 5 10.03 14.85 11.68
CA GLY A 5 8.78 14.09 11.55
C GLY A 5 8.89 12.80 12.38
N CYS A 6 7.80 12.33 12.97
CA CYS A 6 7.82 11.07 13.70
C CYS A 6 6.44 10.40 13.79
N ARG A 7 6.45 9.07 13.78
CA ARG A 7 5.32 8.21 14.14
C ARG A 7 5.78 7.23 15.21
N LEU A 8 5.23 7.39 16.40
CA LEU A 8 5.64 6.63 17.58
C LEU A 8 4.39 6.03 18.24
N PRO A 9 4.54 4.97 19.06
CA PRO A 9 3.43 4.36 19.77
C PRO A 9 2.67 5.38 20.65
N GLY A 10 1.40 5.06 20.96
CA GLY A 10 0.54 5.97 21.72
C GLY A 10 -0.06 7.10 20.89
N GLU A 11 -0.33 6.84 19.60
CA GLU A 11 -0.93 7.78 18.63
C GLU A 11 -0.10 9.05 18.39
N VAL A 12 1.21 8.96 18.61
CA VAL A 12 2.14 10.07 18.39
C VAL A 12 2.46 10.18 16.90
N ASN A 13 1.97 11.24 16.26
CA ASN A 13 2.16 11.53 14.83
C ASN A 13 2.85 12.87 14.56
N SER A 14 3.46 13.48 15.58
CA SER A 14 4.18 14.74 15.46
C SER A 14 5.17 14.97 16.61
N PRO A 15 6.19 15.83 16.44
CA PRO A 15 7.12 16.17 17.52
C PRO A 15 6.43 16.79 18.75
N ALA A 16 5.35 17.56 18.54
CA ALA A 16 4.56 18.13 19.62
C ALA A 16 3.80 17.05 20.41
N GLY A 17 3.13 16.14 19.72
CA GLY A 17 2.46 15.00 20.37
C GLY A 17 3.43 14.10 21.12
N PHE A 18 4.67 13.97 20.63
CA PHE A 18 5.70 13.22 21.34
C PHE A 18 6.13 13.93 22.62
N TRP A 19 6.32 15.24 22.56
CA TRP A 19 6.62 16.04 23.77
C TRP A 19 5.50 15.91 24.81
N ASP A 20 4.23 15.99 24.40
CA ASP A 20 3.10 15.87 25.32
C ASP A 20 3.07 14.50 26.02
N LEU A 21 3.38 13.42 25.30
CA LEU A 21 3.52 12.07 25.87
C LEU A 21 4.64 12.01 26.92
N LEU A 22 5.81 12.55 26.58
CA LEU A 22 6.99 12.56 27.45
C LEU A 22 6.79 13.44 28.69
N ALA A 23 6.24 14.64 28.52
CA ALA A 23 5.97 15.59 29.60
C ALA A 23 4.91 15.07 30.58
N ALA A 24 3.98 14.25 30.09
CA ALA A 24 2.99 13.55 30.92
C ALA A 24 3.54 12.30 31.62
N GLY A 25 4.78 11.87 31.33
CA GLY A 25 5.39 10.68 31.92
C GLY A 25 4.66 9.39 31.54
N ARG A 26 4.07 9.32 30.34
CA ARG A 26 3.29 8.15 29.90
C ARG A 26 4.18 7.04 29.34
N GLU A 27 3.71 5.81 29.53
CA GLU A 27 4.25 4.58 28.93
C GLU A 27 3.24 4.02 27.91
N THR A 28 3.73 3.46 26.81
CA THR A 28 2.88 2.97 25.70
C THR A 28 2.82 1.44 25.59
N THR A 29 3.51 0.71 26.46
CA THR A 29 3.56 -0.75 26.40
C THR A 29 2.17 -1.36 26.58
N GLY A 30 1.81 -2.29 25.71
CA GLY A 30 0.55 -3.00 25.69
C GLY A 30 0.68 -4.34 24.96
N PRO A 31 -0.44 -5.08 24.79
CA PRO A 31 -0.43 -6.32 24.02
C PRO A 31 -0.16 -6.05 22.53
N ALA A 32 0.45 -7.01 21.84
CA ALA A 32 0.54 -7.02 20.38
C ALA A 32 -0.85 -7.06 19.75
N PRO A 33 -1.09 -6.36 18.62
CA PRO A 33 -2.36 -6.45 17.91
C PRO A 33 -2.66 -7.89 17.46
N GLU A 34 -3.88 -8.37 17.68
CA GLU A 34 -4.26 -9.78 17.49
C GLU A 34 -4.11 -10.23 16.03
N GLU A 35 -4.48 -9.34 15.10
CA GLU A 35 -4.40 -9.53 13.65
C GLU A 35 -2.96 -9.77 13.16
N ARG A 36 -1.95 -9.37 13.94
CA ARG A 36 -0.53 -9.48 13.56
C ARG A 36 -0.09 -10.92 13.36
N TRP A 37 -0.61 -11.81 14.21
CA TRP A 37 -0.22 -13.21 14.28
C TRP A 37 -1.24 -14.15 13.64
N GLN A 38 -2.41 -13.62 13.22
CA GLN A 38 -3.51 -14.41 12.69
C GLN A 38 -3.08 -15.29 11.51
N TRP A 39 -2.34 -14.72 10.54
CA TRP A 39 -1.82 -15.50 9.41
C TRP A 39 -0.96 -16.71 9.84
N TYR A 40 -0.09 -16.54 10.85
CA TYR A 40 0.75 -17.63 11.35
C TYR A 40 -0.06 -18.70 12.10
N ARG A 41 -1.07 -18.27 12.86
CA ARG A 41 -1.98 -19.17 13.56
C ARG A 41 -2.73 -20.09 12.59
N ASP A 42 -3.11 -19.54 11.44
CA ASP A 42 -3.87 -20.26 10.41
C ASP A 42 -3.01 -21.20 9.55
N LEU A 43 -1.67 -21.14 9.66
CA LEU A 43 -0.77 -22.02 8.90
C LEU A 43 -0.83 -23.48 9.37
N SER A 44 -0.64 -23.72 10.68
CA SER A 44 -0.71 -25.06 11.27
C SER A 44 -0.80 -25.02 12.81
N PRO A 45 -1.27 -26.10 13.46
CA PRO A 45 -1.27 -26.21 14.92
C PRO A 45 0.12 -26.04 15.56
N GLU A 46 1.19 -26.45 14.87
CA GLU A 46 2.56 -26.25 15.34
C GLU A 46 2.96 -24.77 15.35
N HIS A 47 2.52 -24.00 14.35
CA HIS A 47 2.72 -22.55 14.32
C HIS A 47 1.95 -21.88 15.45
N ASP A 48 0.67 -22.22 15.66
CA ASP A 48 -0.12 -21.69 16.77
C ASP A 48 0.51 -22.01 18.14
N SER A 49 0.99 -23.24 18.33
CA SER A 49 1.73 -23.63 19.53
C SER A 49 3.05 -22.84 19.70
N ALA A 50 3.76 -22.57 18.61
CA ALA A 50 4.95 -21.72 18.66
C ALA A 50 4.63 -20.26 19.02
N LEU A 51 3.48 -19.73 18.58
CA LEU A 51 3.00 -18.39 18.92
C LEU A 51 2.75 -18.22 20.43
N GLN A 52 2.38 -19.28 21.15
CA GLN A 52 2.20 -19.23 22.61
C GLN A 52 3.49 -18.90 23.38
N ARG A 53 4.67 -19.03 22.75
CA ARG A 53 5.97 -18.67 23.33
C ARG A 53 6.41 -17.25 22.96
N VAL A 54 5.70 -16.57 22.08
CA VAL A 54 6.05 -15.19 21.68
C VAL A 54 5.77 -14.26 22.84
N VAL A 55 6.72 -13.39 23.17
CA VAL A 55 6.49 -12.28 24.10
C VAL A 55 5.38 -11.40 23.52
N GLY A 56 4.20 -11.48 24.13
CA GLY A 56 2.95 -10.91 23.60
C GLY A 56 2.76 -9.42 23.88
N SER A 57 3.71 -8.75 24.54
CA SER A 57 3.64 -7.32 24.87
C SER A 57 4.83 -6.52 24.32
N GLY A 58 4.59 -5.24 24.07
CA GLY A 58 5.53 -4.30 23.47
C GLY A 58 4.83 -2.96 23.18
N SER A 59 5.44 -2.11 22.37
CA SER A 59 4.84 -0.82 21.99
C SER A 59 4.61 -0.77 20.47
N PHE A 60 3.34 -0.77 20.05
CA PHE A 60 2.95 -0.95 18.65
C PHE A 60 2.32 0.31 18.06
N LEU A 61 2.40 0.45 16.74
CA LEU A 61 1.58 1.40 15.99
C LEU A 61 0.21 0.79 15.75
N SER A 62 -0.83 1.63 15.70
CA SER A 62 -2.23 1.18 15.61
C SER A 62 -2.65 0.72 14.21
N ASP A 63 -2.14 1.36 13.16
CA ASP A 63 -2.43 0.99 11.77
C ASP A 63 -1.19 1.17 10.91
N ILE A 64 -0.60 0.05 10.49
CA ILE A 64 0.57 0.05 9.60
C ILE A 64 0.21 -0.32 8.15
N GLY A 65 -1.06 -0.68 7.90
CA GLY A 65 -1.60 -0.88 6.56
C GLY A 65 -1.94 0.45 5.88
N ALA A 66 -2.32 1.45 6.66
CA ALA A 66 -2.69 2.80 6.22
C ALA A 66 -1.58 3.52 5.43
N PHE A 67 -1.93 3.99 4.23
CA PHE A 67 -1.07 4.84 3.39
C PHE A 67 -1.88 5.61 2.33
N ASP A 68 -1.41 6.79 1.94
CA ASP A 68 -1.99 7.61 0.87
C ASP A 68 -1.23 7.39 -0.46
N ALA A 69 -1.52 6.27 -1.14
CA ALA A 69 -0.79 5.87 -2.35
C ALA A 69 -0.94 6.86 -3.52
N GLU A 70 -2.15 7.41 -3.69
CA GLU A 70 -2.49 8.31 -4.80
C GLU A 70 -1.69 9.62 -4.72
N PHE A 71 -1.49 10.16 -3.51
CA PHE A 71 -0.67 11.35 -3.30
C PHE A 71 0.76 11.21 -3.83
N PHE A 72 1.35 10.02 -3.68
CA PHE A 72 2.71 9.71 -4.15
C PHE A 72 2.75 9.16 -5.59
N GLY A 73 1.62 9.16 -6.30
CA GLY A 73 1.53 8.64 -7.68
C GLY A 73 1.69 7.13 -7.78
N LEU A 74 1.35 6.39 -6.72
CA LEU A 74 1.50 4.94 -6.65
C LEU A 74 0.15 4.25 -6.87
N SER A 75 0.16 3.16 -7.65
CA SER A 75 -1.05 2.35 -7.82
C SER A 75 -1.39 1.59 -6.52
N PRO A 76 -2.68 1.30 -6.24
CA PRO A 76 -3.05 0.50 -5.06
C PRO A 76 -2.33 -0.85 -5.00
N ARG A 77 -2.12 -1.49 -6.16
CA ARG A 77 -1.41 -2.76 -6.28
C ARG A 77 0.06 -2.64 -5.92
N GLU A 78 0.75 -1.59 -6.36
CA GLU A 78 2.14 -1.36 -5.94
C GLU A 78 2.22 -1.09 -4.44
N ALA A 79 1.30 -0.28 -3.90
CA ALA A 79 1.27 0.07 -2.48
C ALA A 79 1.08 -1.16 -1.57
N GLU A 80 0.26 -2.14 -1.96
CA GLU A 80 0.11 -3.42 -1.24
C GLU A 80 1.41 -4.23 -1.17
N LEU A 81 2.29 -4.09 -2.16
CA LEU A 81 3.55 -4.83 -2.26
C LEU A 81 4.70 -4.10 -1.58
N MET A 82 4.53 -2.83 -1.23
CA MET A 82 5.51 -2.05 -0.49
C MET A 82 5.55 -2.51 0.97
N ASP A 83 6.76 -2.71 1.48
CA ASP A 83 6.99 -2.82 2.92
C ASP A 83 6.34 -1.59 3.62
N PRO A 84 5.47 -1.79 4.61
CA PRO A 84 4.87 -0.71 5.39
C PRO A 84 5.87 0.32 5.93
N GLN A 85 7.11 -0.09 6.19
CA GLN A 85 8.20 0.80 6.59
C GLN A 85 8.51 1.86 5.52
N GLN A 86 8.45 1.49 4.23
CA GLN A 86 8.64 2.43 3.10
C GLN A 86 7.52 3.46 3.05
N ARG A 87 6.27 3.02 3.27
CA ARG A 87 5.07 3.87 3.27
C ARG A 87 5.10 4.90 4.39
N ILE A 88 5.38 4.45 5.62
CA ILE A 88 5.52 5.33 6.79
C ILE A 88 6.66 6.32 6.58
N LEU A 89 7.80 5.88 6.05
CA LEU A 89 8.93 6.77 5.78
C LEU A 89 8.62 7.86 4.76
N LEU A 90 7.91 7.54 3.67
CA LEU A 90 7.52 8.52 2.64
C LEU A 90 6.71 9.66 3.25
N GLU A 91 5.66 9.32 4.00
CA GLU A 91 4.80 10.33 4.63
C GLU A 91 5.55 11.09 5.74
N THR A 92 6.33 10.40 6.57
CA THR A 92 7.07 11.03 7.68
C THR A 92 8.20 11.95 7.15
N ALA A 93 8.83 11.61 6.02
CA ALA A 93 9.82 12.46 5.37
C ALA A 93 9.19 13.72 4.80
N TRP A 94 8.01 13.61 4.18
CA TRP A 94 7.24 14.77 3.75
C TRP A 94 6.87 15.68 4.94
N GLU A 95 6.34 15.10 6.02
CA GLU A 95 6.01 15.84 7.26
C GLU A 95 7.24 16.54 7.85
N ALA A 96 8.41 15.90 7.85
CA ALA A 96 9.64 16.47 8.38
C ALA A 96 10.14 17.67 7.56
N LEU A 97 9.99 17.60 6.24
CA LEU A 97 10.30 18.70 5.32
C LEU A 97 9.33 19.88 5.50
N GLU A 98 8.03 19.62 5.62
CA GLU A 98 7.05 20.66 5.97
C GLU A 98 7.35 21.28 7.35
N HIS A 99 7.74 20.47 8.34
CA HIS A 99 8.16 20.97 9.65
C HIS A 99 9.43 21.83 9.59
N ALA A 100 10.35 21.54 8.65
CA ALA A 100 11.50 22.38 8.34
C ALA A 100 11.14 23.67 7.60
N GLY A 101 9.91 23.77 7.09
CA GLY A 101 9.51 24.84 6.19
C GLY A 101 10.25 24.78 4.84
N LEU A 102 10.66 23.59 4.42
CA LEU A 102 11.24 23.33 3.11
C LEU A 102 10.16 22.69 2.24
N PRO A 103 9.61 23.39 1.22
CA PRO A 103 8.61 22.81 0.34
C PRO A 103 9.18 21.57 -0.36
N PRO A 104 8.65 20.35 -0.16
CA PRO A 104 9.26 19.12 -0.68
C PRO A 104 9.48 19.11 -2.19
N ARG A 105 8.56 19.72 -2.96
CA ARG A 105 8.66 19.81 -4.42
C ARG A 105 9.74 20.76 -4.91
N ASP A 106 10.16 21.73 -4.10
CA ASP A 106 11.21 22.68 -4.47
C ASP A 106 12.60 22.06 -4.35
N LEU A 107 12.71 20.89 -3.70
CA LEU A 107 13.94 20.10 -3.64
C LEU A 107 14.14 19.22 -4.89
N ALA A 108 13.17 19.18 -5.80
CA ALA A 108 13.26 18.40 -7.02
C ALA A 108 14.52 18.79 -7.81
N GLY A 109 15.31 17.77 -8.11
CA GLY A 109 16.57 17.86 -8.82
C GLY A 109 17.79 18.32 -8.02
N SER A 110 17.64 18.58 -6.71
CA SER A 110 18.74 18.98 -5.83
C SER A 110 19.59 17.79 -5.37
N ASP A 111 20.81 18.06 -4.91
CA ASP A 111 21.72 17.08 -4.27
C ASP A 111 21.31 16.74 -2.82
N THR A 112 20.01 16.73 -2.51
CA THR A 112 19.53 16.32 -1.18
C THR A 112 19.80 14.84 -0.96
N GLY A 113 20.49 14.49 0.12
CA GLY A 113 20.82 13.11 0.48
C GLY A 113 19.78 12.48 1.43
N VAL A 114 19.60 11.17 1.36
CA VAL A 114 18.68 10.37 2.20
C VAL A 114 19.44 9.21 2.84
N TYR A 115 19.39 9.12 4.17
CA TYR A 115 20.12 8.14 4.97
C TYR A 115 19.14 7.49 5.95
N VAL A 116 18.88 6.19 5.81
CA VAL A 116 17.87 5.48 6.61
C VAL A 116 18.52 4.37 7.43
N GLY A 117 18.25 4.33 8.72
CA GLY A 117 18.58 3.22 9.61
C GLY A 117 17.42 2.23 9.76
N VAL A 118 17.69 0.94 9.56
CA VAL A 118 16.71 -0.14 9.70
C VAL A 118 17.44 -1.42 10.11
N CYS A 119 16.77 -2.37 10.75
CA CYS A 119 17.34 -3.68 11.05
C CYS A 119 16.36 -4.85 10.90
N THR A 120 15.15 -4.59 10.39
CA THR A 120 14.11 -5.59 10.19
C THR A 120 13.51 -5.43 8.78
N GLY A 121 13.21 -6.57 8.15
CA GLY A 121 12.68 -6.65 6.77
C GLY A 121 11.57 -7.69 6.67
N ASP A 122 10.78 -7.82 7.74
CA ASP A 122 9.79 -8.88 7.96
C ASP A 122 8.79 -9.00 6.80
N TYR A 123 8.22 -7.87 6.37
CA TYR A 123 7.20 -7.84 5.32
C TYR A 123 7.79 -8.25 3.96
N GLY A 124 8.94 -7.67 3.60
CA GLY A 124 9.63 -8.00 2.36
C GLY A 124 10.02 -9.48 2.28
N ARG A 125 10.46 -10.07 3.39
CA ARG A 125 10.74 -11.51 3.47
C ARG A 125 9.48 -12.34 3.24
N ARG A 126 8.38 -12.04 3.93
CA ARG A 126 7.09 -12.73 3.74
C ARG A 126 6.60 -12.64 2.29
N LEU A 127 6.76 -11.47 1.67
CA LEU A 127 6.34 -11.24 0.28
C LEU A 127 7.17 -12.06 -0.72
N LEU A 128 8.49 -12.12 -0.53
CA LEU A 128 9.39 -12.84 -1.45
C LEU A 128 9.39 -14.36 -1.25
N GLU A 129 8.93 -14.85 -0.10
CA GLU A 129 8.75 -16.29 0.15
C GLU A 129 7.46 -16.85 -0.51
N ASP A 130 6.51 -16.01 -0.92
CA ASP A 130 5.34 -16.40 -1.71
C ASP A 130 5.65 -16.43 -3.22
N LEU A 131 6.46 -17.41 -3.64
CA LEU A 131 6.99 -17.52 -5.01
C LEU A 131 5.93 -17.42 -6.14
N PRO A 132 4.76 -18.08 -6.05
CA PRO A 132 3.73 -17.98 -7.09
C PRO A 132 3.12 -16.58 -7.24
N SER A 133 3.19 -15.77 -6.18
CA SER A 133 2.62 -14.43 -6.08
C SER A 133 3.56 -13.31 -6.50
N ILE A 134 4.82 -13.64 -6.85
CA ILE A 134 5.85 -12.68 -7.25
C ILE A 134 5.45 -12.01 -8.57
N ASP A 135 5.54 -10.68 -8.59
CA ASP A 135 5.38 -9.84 -9.77
C ASP A 135 6.52 -8.79 -9.87
N ALA A 136 6.44 -7.92 -10.88
CA ALA A 136 7.48 -6.92 -11.17
C ALA A 136 7.72 -5.92 -10.01
N TRP A 137 6.69 -5.64 -9.20
CA TRP A 137 6.78 -4.68 -8.09
C TRP A 137 7.22 -5.33 -6.78
N SER A 138 7.11 -6.66 -6.67
CA SER A 138 7.45 -7.41 -5.46
C SER A 138 8.91 -7.22 -5.04
N GLY A 139 9.85 -7.18 -6.00
CA GLY A 139 11.27 -6.98 -5.72
C GLY A 139 11.57 -5.63 -5.06
N ILE A 140 11.11 -4.52 -5.66
CA ILE A 140 11.33 -3.17 -5.09
C ILE A 140 10.47 -2.92 -3.85
N GLY A 141 9.28 -3.52 -3.77
CA GLY A 141 8.41 -3.46 -2.60
C GLY A 141 9.03 -4.13 -1.38
N ALA A 142 9.79 -5.21 -1.55
CA ALA A 142 10.49 -5.91 -0.47
C ALA A 142 11.91 -5.39 -0.18
N ALA A 143 12.51 -4.61 -1.09
CA ALA A 143 13.92 -4.24 -1.00
C ALA A 143 14.21 -3.25 0.14
N THR A 144 15.17 -3.56 0.99
CA THR A 144 15.64 -2.66 2.05
C THR A 144 16.15 -1.32 1.49
N CYS A 145 16.83 -1.32 0.35
CA CYS A 145 17.31 -0.09 -0.29
C CYS A 145 16.17 0.86 -0.70
N ALA A 146 14.96 0.34 -0.94
CA ALA A 146 13.80 1.14 -1.31
C ALA A 146 13.36 2.10 -0.19
N LEU A 147 13.72 1.84 1.07
CA LEU A 147 13.42 2.72 2.20
C LEU A 147 13.98 4.14 2.02
N ALA A 148 15.21 4.26 1.51
CA ALA A 148 15.79 5.55 1.12
C ALA A 148 15.40 5.93 -0.31
N ASN A 149 15.50 4.96 -1.24
CA ASN A 149 15.39 5.26 -2.67
C ASN A 149 13.99 5.74 -3.08
N ARG A 150 12.92 5.30 -2.39
CA ARG A 150 11.57 5.80 -2.69
C ARG A 150 11.36 7.24 -2.27
N ILE A 151 11.98 7.70 -1.18
CA ILE A 151 11.97 9.13 -0.81
C ILE A 151 12.68 9.93 -1.90
N SER A 152 13.87 9.48 -2.29
CA SER A 152 14.65 10.14 -3.35
C SER A 152 13.89 10.15 -4.68
N TYR A 153 13.24 9.04 -5.05
CA TYR A 153 12.43 8.94 -6.27
C TYR A 153 11.20 9.84 -6.24
N ALA A 154 10.41 9.79 -5.16
CA ALA A 154 9.15 10.55 -5.05
C ALA A 154 9.37 12.08 -5.03
N LEU A 155 10.55 12.52 -4.59
CA LEU A 155 10.90 13.93 -4.49
C LEU A 155 11.94 14.39 -5.54
N ASP A 156 12.33 13.54 -6.50
CA ASP A 156 13.39 13.78 -7.50
C ASP A 156 14.73 14.24 -6.89
N LEU A 157 15.16 13.62 -5.78
CA LEU A 157 16.42 13.96 -5.11
C LEU A 157 17.59 13.22 -5.74
N ARG A 158 18.72 13.92 -5.95
CA ARG A 158 19.91 13.43 -6.66
C ARG A 158 21.14 13.22 -5.78
N GLY A 159 21.02 13.47 -4.47
CA GLY A 159 22.09 13.19 -3.50
C GLY A 159 22.23 11.70 -3.16
N PRO A 160 23.17 11.33 -2.26
CA PRO A 160 23.34 9.95 -1.83
C PRO A 160 22.07 9.41 -1.17
N SER A 161 21.64 8.21 -1.57
CA SER A 161 20.44 7.54 -1.06
C SER A 161 20.83 6.17 -0.50
N LEU A 162 20.97 6.09 0.83
CA LEU A 162 21.62 4.98 1.52
C LEU A 162 20.76 4.43 2.65
N VAL A 163 20.85 3.11 2.84
CA VAL A 163 20.24 2.41 3.96
C VAL A 163 21.34 1.68 4.72
N THR A 164 21.34 1.79 6.05
CA THR A 164 22.29 1.15 6.94
C THR A 164 21.59 0.22 7.91
N ASP A 165 22.15 -0.97 8.09
CA ASP A 165 21.79 -1.89 9.15
C ASP A 165 22.97 -2.12 10.08
N THR A 166 22.88 -1.52 11.26
CA THR A 166 23.81 -1.74 12.37
C THR A 166 23.02 -2.07 13.63
N ALA A 167 21.94 -2.84 13.48
CA ALA A 167 20.98 -3.17 14.52
C ALA A 167 20.47 -1.91 15.24
N CYS A 168 20.40 -1.92 16.58
CA CYS A 168 19.87 -0.82 17.39
C CYS A 168 20.60 0.54 17.25
N SER A 169 21.76 0.58 16.60
CA SER A 169 22.50 1.82 16.33
C SER A 169 22.21 2.42 14.94
N ALA A 170 21.45 1.73 14.08
CA ALA A 170 21.32 2.03 12.65
C ALA A 170 20.97 3.49 12.36
N SER A 171 19.94 4.05 13.01
CA SER A 171 19.53 5.43 12.78
C SER A 171 20.55 6.48 13.25
N LEU A 172 21.37 6.20 14.26
CA LEU A 172 22.47 7.11 14.64
C LEU A 172 23.63 7.04 13.66
N VAL A 173 23.91 5.85 13.09
CA VAL A 173 24.89 5.70 12.02
C VAL A 173 24.41 6.44 10.77
N ALA A 174 23.13 6.31 10.40
CA ALA A 174 22.53 7.08 9.31
C ALA A 174 22.65 8.59 9.54
N LEU A 175 22.36 9.08 10.75
CA LEU A 175 22.55 10.49 11.12
C LEU A 175 24.03 10.92 11.04
N HIS A 176 24.96 10.06 11.47
CA HIS A 176 26.39 10.33 11.33
C HIS A 176 26.79 10.50 9.85
N LEU A 177 26.36 9.58 8.98
CA LEU A 177 26.64 9.65 7.53
C LEU A 177 26.02 10.89 6.88
N ALA A 178 24.79 11.25 7.25
CA ALA A 178 24.16 12.49 6.80
C ALA A 178 24.99 13.73 7.19
N CYS A 179 25.53 13.76 8.41
CA CYS A 179 26.41 14.83 8.86
C CYS A 179 27.74 14.85 8.08
N GLN A 180 28.32 13.69 7.76
CA GLN A 180 29.55 13.62 6.97
C GLN A 180 29.33 14.13 5.55
N SER A 181 28.23 13.72 4.90
CA SER A 181 27.88 14.18 3.54
C SER A 181 27.69 15.70 3.48
N LEU A 182 26.96 16.29 4.44
CA LEU A 182 26.79 17.74 4.53
C LEU A 182 28.14 18.47 4.70
N ARG A 183 29.05 17.92 5.52
CA ARG A 183 30.39 18.49 5.74
C ARG A 183 31.30 18.34 4.51
N ALA A 184 31.19 17.23 3.79
CA ALA A 184 31.91 16.98 2.55
C ALA A 184 31.36 17.81 1.36
N GLY A 185 30.12 18.29 1.47
CA GLY A 185 29.44 19.01 0.38
C GLY A 185 28.80 18.10 -0.66
N GLU A 186 28.71 16.79 -0.40
CA GLU A 186 27.98 15.82 -1.23
C GLU A 186 26.46 16.04 -1.16
N SER A 187 25.98 16.69 -0.10
CA SER A 187 24.60 17.12 0.03
C SER A 187 24.48 18.56 0.54
N THR A 188 23.45 19.25 0.09
CA THR A 188 23.07 20.60 0.56
C THR A 188 22.03 20.55 1.67
N VAL A 189 21.14 19.55 1.59
CA VAL A 189 20.17 19.14 2.60
C VAL A 189 20.34 17.63 2.80
N ALA A 190 20.21 17.13 4.02
CA ALA A 190 20.23 15.69 4.28
C ALA A 190 19.03 15.28 5.13
N ILE A 191 18.38 14.20 4.72
CA ILE A 191 17.30 13.52 5.45
C ILE A 191 17.92 12.31 6.14
N ALA A 192 17.94 12.31 7.48
CA ALA A 192 18.36 11.16 8.27
C ALA A 192 17.14 10.56 8.97
N ALA A 193 16.93 9.26 8.82
CA ALA A 193 15.74 8.60 9.32
C ALA A 193 16.06 7.26 10.00
N GLY A 194 15.09 6.77 10.76
CA GLY A 194 15.05 5.41 11.26
C GLY A 194 13.62 4.89 11.30
N VAL A 195 13.41 3.63 10.93
CA VAL A 195 12.11 2.95 11.00
C VAL A 195 12.28 1.54 11.56
N ASN A 196 11.28 1.08 12.31
CA ASN A 196 11.16 -0.30 12.75
C ASN A 196 9.68 -0.69 12.85
N LEU A 197 9.32 -1.87 12.35
CA LEU A 197 8.00 -2.47 12.50
C LEU A 197 8.16 -3.96 12.83
N ILE A 198 7.21 -4.52 13.59
CA ILE A 198 7.27 -5.91 14.08
C ILE A 198 6.21 -6.71 13.35
N VAL A 199 6.46 -7.17 12.12
CA VAL A 199 5.43 -7.80 11.25
C VAL A 199 5.42 -9.33 11.35
N SER A 200 6.50 -9.93 11.84
CA SER A 200 6.67 -11.37 12.01
C SER A 200 7.05 -11.72 13.45
N PRO A 201 6.60 -12.88 13.99
CA PRO A 201 6.96 -13.32 15.34
C PRO A 201 8.39 -13.89 15.43
N GLY A 202 9.01 -14.20 14.28
CA GLY A 202 10.29 -14.92 14.24
C GLY A 202 11.43 -14.21 14.96
N GLU A 203 11.57 -12.89 14.74
CA GLU A 203 12.60 -12.09 15.40
C GLU A 203 12.35 -11.99 16.91
N THR A 204 11.08 -11.88 17.33
CA THR A 204 10.71 -11.88 18.76
C THR A 204 11.12 -13.19 19.44
N LEU A 205 10.83 -14.34 18.81
CA LEU A 205 11.24 -15.66 19.32
C LEU A 205 12.76 -15.82 19.39
N SER A 206 13.48 -15.31 18.37
CA SER A 206 14.94 -15.36 18.31
C SER A 206 15.58 -14.56 19.45
N LEU A 207 15.11 -13.33 19.66
CA LEU A 207 15.62 -12.44 20.71
C LEU A 207 15.25 -12.93 22.12
N ASP A 208 14.06 -13.51 22.29
CA ASP A 208 13.67 -14.14 23.56
C ASP A 208 14.55 -15.36 23.88
N ALA A 209 14.80 -16.23 22.89
CA ALA A 209 15.71 -17.36 23.03
C ALA A 209 17.16 -16.94 23.35
N ALA A 210 17.57 -15.76 22.88
CA ALA A 210 18.85 -15.14 23.23
C ALA A 210 18.87 -14.49 24.63
N GLY A 211 17.71 -14.42 25.32
CA GLY A 211 17.56 -13.78 26.62
C GLY A 211 17.64 -12.25 26.58
N ALA A 212 17.38 -11.64 25.43
CA ALA A 212 17.47 -10.19 25.24
C ALA A 212 16.16 -9.46 25.60
N LEU A 213 15.02 -10.14 25.53
CA LEU A 213 13.71 -9.54 25.74
C LEU A 213 13.27 -9.55 27.20
N SER A 214 12.51 -8.53 27.59
CA SER A 214 11.81 -8.51 28.86
C SER A 214 10.51 -9.31 28.76
N PRO A 215 10.21 -10.24 29.70
CA PRO A 215 8.98 -11.03 29.66
C PRO A 215 7.67 -10.22 29.71
N ASP A 216 7.70 -9.02 30.31
CA ASP A 216 6.55 -8.12 30.36
C ASP A 216 6.53 -7.10 29.19
N GLY A 217 7.51 -7.17 28.29
CA GLY A 217 7.59 -6.32 27.10
C GLY A 217 7.92 -4.86 27.42
N ARG A 218 8.44 -4.54 28.61
CA ARG A 218 8.83 -3.18 29.01
C ARG A 218 10.35 -3.00 28.94
N CYS A 219 10.80 -1.77 28.74
CA CYS A 219 12.20 -1.40 28.94
C CYS A 219 12.36 -0.73 30.31
N LYS A 220 13.24 -1.25 31.17
CA LYS A 220 13.42 -0.79 32.55
C LYS A 220 14.83 -0.23 32.77
N PRO A 221 15.22 0.84 32.05
CA PRO A 221 16.58 1.36 32.06
C PRO A 221 17.00 1.79 33.46
N PHE A 222 18.15 1.28 33.90
CA PHE A 222 18.78 1.56 35.19
C PHE A 222 17.92 1.18 36.41
N ASP A 223 16.87 0.38 36.22
CA ASP A 223 16.04 -0.15 37.29
C ASP A 223 16.63 -1.44 37.87
N ALA A 224 16.40 -1.71 39.14
CA ALA A 224 16.76 -2.95 39.80
C ALA A 224 16.03 -4.19 39.22
N ALA A 225 14.92 -4.00 38.52
CA ALA A 225 14.14 -5.02 37.83
C ALA A 225 14.47 -5.14 36.33
N ALA A 226 15.57 -4.53 35.87
CA ALA A 226 16.10 -4.71 34.52
C ALA A 226 16.25 -6.21 34.18
N ASP A 227 15.52 -6.69 33.18
CA ASP A 227 15.43 -8.11 32.80
C ASP A 227 15.48 -8.34 31.28
N GLY A 228 15.69 -7.29 30.49
CA GLY A 228 15.65 -7.30 29.03
C GLY A 228 14.99 -6.03 28.50
N TYR A 229 14.74 -5.97 27.19
CA TYR A 229 14.01 -4.86 26.57
C TYR A 229 12.68 -5.29 25.96
N GLY A 230 11.73 -4.37 25.94
CA GLY A 230 10.49 -4.48 25.19
C GLY A 230 10.65 -4.00 23.75
N ARG A 231 10.26 -4.80 22.75
CA ARG A 231 10.31 -4.39 21.34
C ARG A 231 9.27 -3.29 21.06
N SER A 232 9.59 -2.40 20.13
CA SER A 232 8.67 -1.34 19.70
C SER A 232 8.73 -1.05 18.21
N GLU A 233 7.62 -0.51 17.72
CA GLU A 233 7.47 0.02 16.38
C GLU A 233 7.60 1.54 16.35
N GLY A 234 7.96 2.11 15.20
CA GLY A 234 7.94 3.55 14.98
C GLY A 234 8.90 4.03 13.90
N CYS A 235 8.80 5.32 13.61
CA CYS A 235 9.59 6.04 12.62
C CYS A 235 9.98 7.42 13.14
N GLY A 236 11.21 7.84 12.87
CA GLY A 236 11.68 9.21 13.09
C GLY A 236 12.48 9.69 11.89
N VAL A 237 12.25 10.94 11.47
CA VAL A 237 12.93 11.59 10.36
C VAL A 237 13.44 12.96 10.80
N LEU A 238 14.69 13.27 10.46
CA LEU A 238 15.40 14.50 10.78
C LEU A 238 15.86 15.17 9.48
N VAL A 239 15.63 16.47 9.37
CA VAL A 239 16.11 17.28 8.24
C VAL A 239 17.30 18.12 8.71
N LEU A 240 18.41 18.00 8.00
CA LEU A 240 19.70 18.58 8.36
C LEU A 240 20.25 19.47 7.24
N LYS A 241 20.86 20.56 7.65
CA LYS A 241 21.65 21.48 6.82
C LYS A 241 22.87 21.90 7.61
N ARG A 242 23.90 22.39 6.93
CA ARG A 242 24.99 23.10 7.62
C ARG A 242 24.42 24.38 8.24
N LEU A 243 24.96 24.77 9.40
CA LEU A 243 24.50 25.96 10.12
C LEU A 243 24.53 27.24 9.24
N PRO A 244 25.59 27.54 8.48
CA PRO A 244 25.61 28.73 7.63
C PRO A 244 24.53 28.71 6.53
N ASP A 245 24.23 27.53 5.96
CA ASP A 245 23.18 27.39 4.94
C ASP A 245 21.78 27.56 5.55
N ALA A 246 21.55 26.98 6.73
CA ALA A 246 20.29 27.17 7.44
C ALA A 246 20.03 28.64 7.80
N GLN A 247 21.07 29.37 8.22
CA GLN A 247 20.98 30.80 8.52
C GLN A 247 20.75 31.64 7.27
N ARG A 248 21.44 31.33 6.16
CA ARG A 248 21.26 32.00 4.86
C ARG A 248 19.81 31.87 4.37
N ASP A 249 19.23 30.68 4.53
CA ASP A 249 17.91 30.35 3.98
C ASP A 249 16.76 30.68 4.94
N GLY A 250 17.07 31.30 6.09
CA GLY A 250 16.07 31.70 7.09
C GLY A 250 15.36 30.52 7.75
N ASP A 251 16.02 29.37 7.87
CA ASP A 251 15.44 28.17 8.45
C ASP A 251 15.34 28.26 9.97
N ARG A 252 14.29 27.66 10.54
CA ARG A 252 14.22 27.45 11.98
C ARG A 252 15.20 26.37 12.40
N ILE A 253 16.16 26.73 13.25
CA ILE A 253 17.15 25.80 13.80
C ILE A 253 16.61 25.23 15.11
N LEU A 254 16.44 23.91 15.18
CA LEU A 254 15.92 23.21 16.37
C LEU A 254 17.05 22.85 17.35
N ALA A 255 18.17 22.38 16.82
CA ALA A 255 19.39 22.05 17.58
C ALA A 255 20.58 21.87 16.62
N LEU A 256 21.79 21.96 17.16
CA LEU A 256 23.04 21.73 16.46
C LEU A 256 23.53 20.30 16.69
N VAL A 257 23.91 19.58 15.63
CA VAL A 257 24.72 18.36 15.76
C VAL A 257 26.19 18.78 15.76
N ARG A 258 26.76 18.93 16.95
CA ARG A 258 28.12 19.43 17.14
C ARG A 258 29.18 18.37 16.87
N GLY A 259 28.89 17.11 17.23
CA GLY A 259 29.78 15.98 17.02
C GLY A 259 29.01 14.68 16.82
N SER A 260 29.61 13.73 16.11
CA SER A 260 29.06 12.38 15.96
C SER A 260 30.18 11.39 15.70
N ALA A 261 30.17 10.25 16.39
CA ALA A 261 31.16 9.20 16.20
C ALA A 261 30.49 7.83 16.10
N VAL A 262 31.10 6.95 15.32
CA VAL A 262 30.71 5.54 15.18
C VAL A 262 31.97 4.70 15.37
N ASN A 263 31.85 3.60 16.11
CA ASN A 263 32.93 2.66 16.36
C ASN A 263 32.37 1.22 16.50
N GLN A 264 33.22 0.26 16.83
CA GLN A 264 32.87 -1.14 17.04
C GLN A 264 33.42 -1.65 18.38
N ASP A 265 32.66 -2.56 19.01
CA ASP A 265 32.99 -3.20 20.29
C ASP A 265 34.26 -4.07 20.20
N GLY A 266 34.55 -4.58 19.00
CA GLY A 266 35.66 -5.50 18.76
C GLY A 266 35.31 -6.91 19.23
N ARG A 267 36.25 -7.60 19.88
CA ARG A 267 36.05 -8.99 20.34
C ARG A 267 35.61 -9.02 21.80
N THR A 268 34.33 -9.33 22.04
CA THR A 268 33.70 -9.44 23.36
C THR A 268 33.35 -10.90 23.71
N ASN A 269 32.73 -11.14 24.86
CA ASN A 269 32.35 -12.50 25.33
C ASN A 269 31.08 -13.01 24.63
N GLY A 270 31.18 -13.22 23.31
CA GLY A 270 30.05 -13.48 22.42
C GLY A 270 29.62 -12.20 21.70
N ILE A 271 29.16 -12.33 20.45
CA ILE A 271 28.93 -11.19 19.55
C ILE A 271 27.92 -10.16 20.11
N MET A 272 26.97 -10.61 20.95
CA MET A 272 25.95 -9.77 21.58
C MET A 272 26.37 -9.14 22.92
N ALA A 273 27.56 -9.47 23.44
CA ALA A 273 28.05 -8.87 24.67
C ALA A 273 28.62 -7.46 24.38
N PRO A 274 28.18 -6.41 25.10
CA PRO A 274 28.65 -5.04 24.87
C PRO A 274 30.07 -4.80 25.41
N SER A 275 30.72 -3.72 24.96
CA SER A 275 32.06 -3.31 25.40
C SER A 275 32.10 -1.90 26.00
N GLY A 276 32.26 -1.81 27.33
CA GLY A 276 32.43 -0.52 28.04
C GLY A 276 33.56 0.36 27.48
N PRO A 277 34.79 -0.17 27.25
CA PRO A 277 35.87 0.61 26.65
C PRO A 277 35.57 1.17 25.25
N ALA A 278 34.82 0.43 24.42
CA ALA A 278 34.42 0.91 23.10
C ALA A 278 33.38 2.04 23.19
N GLN A 279 32.44 1.93 24.14
CA GLN A 279 31.47 2.97 24.47
C GLN A 279 32.16 4.25 24.98
N GLU A 280 33.12 4.14 25.90
CA GLU A 280 33.93 5.29 26.34
C GLU A 280 34.68 5.96 25.17
N HIS A 281 35.30 5.13 24.31
CA HIS A 281 36.07 5.64 23.17
C HIS A 281 35.19 6.42 22.20
N VAL A 282 34.01 5.91 21.82
CA VAL A 282 33.12 6.60 20.88
C VAL A 282 32.59 7.91 21.46
N MET A 283 32.30 7.96 22.76
CA MET A 283 31.87 9.19 23.46
C MET A 283 32.97 10.26 23.46
N ARG A 284 34.21 9.88 23.83
CA ARG A 284 35.36 10.80 23.78
C ARG A 284 35.60 11.29 22.37
N ARG A 285 35.51 10.41 21.37
CA ARG A 285 35.72 10.76 19.96
C ARG A 285 34.69 11.76 19.45
N ALA A 286 33.42 11.63 19.84
CA ALA A 286 32.39 12.61 19.48
C ALA A 286 32.66 13.99 20.09
N CYS A 287 33.12 14.04 21.35
CA CYS A 287 33.52 15.27 22.04
C CYS A 287 34.76 15.93 21.38
N GLU A 288 35.79 15.13 21.06
CA GLU A 288 36.99 15.57 20.35
C GLU A 288 36.65 16.22 18.99
N GLN A 289 35.82 15.55 18.19
CA GLN A 289 35.40 16.09 16.89
C GLN A 289 34.61 17.39 17.01
N ALA A 290 33.84 17.55 18.08
CA ALA A 290 33.07 18.76 18.37
C ALA A 290 33.89 19.89 19.01
N ALA A 291 35.13 19.60 19.43
CA ALA A 291 35.93 20.43 20.34
C ALA A 291 35.14 20.85 21.59
N VAL A 292 34.43 19.90 22.20
CA VAL A 292 33.61 20.09 23.41
C VAL A 292 34.25 19.37 24.58
N ASP A 293 34.34 20.05 25.72
CA ASP A 293 34.73 19.43 26.99
C ASP A 293 33.58 18.53 27.51
N PRO A 294 33.81 17.22 27.73
CA PRO A 294 32.80 16.31 28.27
C PRO A 294 32.15 16.81 29.57
N ALA A 295 32.87 17.55 30.41
CA ALA A 295 32.34 18.09 31.68
C ALA A 295 31.20 19.12 31.47
N THR A 296 30.98 19.58 30.24
CA THR A 296 29.94 20.55 29.89
C THR A 296 28.67 19.92 29.29
N VAL A 297 28.60 18.59 29.18
CA VAL A 297 27.41 17.88 28.71
C VAL A 297 26.40 17.75 29.87
N ASP A 298 25.24 18.38 29.78
CA ASP A 298 24.29 18.39 30.90
C ASP A 298 23.45 17.13 30.99
N TYR A 299 23.14 16.51 29.83
CA TYR A 299 22.20 15.41 29.73
C TYR A 299 22.70 14.32 28.77
N VAL A 300 22.53 13.07 29.18
CA VAL A 300 22.76 11.89 28.34
C VAL A 300 21.44 11.14 28.15
N GLU A 301 21.01 11.07 26.90
CA GLU A 301 20.04 10.10 26.42
C GLU A 301 20.77 8.78 26.11
N ALA A 302 20.71 7.85 27.04
CA ALA A 302 21.42 6.58 26.99
C ALA A 302 20.82 5.61 25.97
N HIS A 303 21.60 4.57 25.64
CA HIS A 303 21.05 3.39 25.01
C HIS A 303 20.06 2.70 25.95
N GLY A 304 20.40 2.52 27.23
CA GLY A 304 19.52 2.21 28.36
C GLY A 304 18.38 1.28 27.99
N THR A 305 18.69 0.01 27.77
CA THR A 305 17.73 -1.00 27.30
C THR A 305 17.00 -1.69 28.43
N GLY A 306 17.50 -1.60 29.67
CA GLY A 306 16.98 -2.39 30.79
C GLY A 306 17.57 -3.80 30.81
N THR A 307 18.75 -3.99 30.22
CA THR A 307 19.42 -5.31 30.24
C THR A 307 20.32 -5.42 31.47
N ARG A 308 20.30 -6.59 32.12
CA ARG A 308 21.08 -6.85 33.36
C ARG A 308 22.58 -6.57 33.21
N LEU A 309 23.15 -6.89 32.05
CA LEU A 309 24.57 -6.68 31.77
C LEU A 309 24.86 -5.32 31.13
N GLY A 310 23.98 -4.86 30.22
CA GLY A 310 24.25 -3.67 29.41
C GLY A 310 24.15 -2.38 30.23
N ASP A 311 23.12 -2.23 31.06
CA ASP A 311 22.89 -0.99 31.80
C ASP A 311 24.04 -0.65 32.78
N PRO A 312 24.58 -1.59 33.57
CA PRO A 312 25.73 -1.28 34.42
C PRO A 312 27.01 -0.93 33.65
N LEU A 313 27.27 -1.61 32.52
CA LEU A 313 28.42 -1.32 31.66
C LEU A 313 28.31 0.07 31.02
N GLU A 314 27.13 0.42 30.52
CA GLU A 314 26.89 1.74 29.95
C GLU A 314 27.00 2.84 31.00
N ALA A 315 26.41 2.65 32.19
CA ALA A 315 26.51 3.63 33.28
C ALA A 315 27.97 3.86 33.72
N ALA A 316 28.79 2.81 33.78
CA ALA A 316 30.21 2.92 34.07
C ALA A 316 30.96 3.71 32.97
N ALA A 317 30.72 3.41 31.70
CA ALA A 317 31.33 4.13 30.58
C ALA A 317 30.94 5.62 30.56
N LEU A 318 29.66 5.92 30.80
CA LEU A 318 29.15 7.30 30.91
C LEU A 318 29.77 8.04 32.09
N SER A 319 29.88 7.40 33.26
CA SER A 319 30.54 7.96 34.43
C SER A 319 32.00 8.32 34.12
N ALA A 320 32.74 7.44 33.44
CA ALA A 320 34.14 7.67 33.08
C ALA A 320 34.36 8.85 32.11
N VAL A 321 33.36 9.22 31.32
CA VAL A 321 33.46 10.31 30.34
C VAL A 321 32.78 11.59 30.83
N TYR A 322 31.52 11.52 31.23
CA TYR A 322 30.68 12.68 31.55
C TYR A 322 30.55 12.93 33.06
N GLY A 323 30.66 11.89 33.89
CA GLY A 323 30.65 12.00 35.35
C GLY A 323 32.00 12.39 35.96
N ALA A 324 33.10 12.12 35.24
CA ALA A 324 34.45 12.34 35.72
C ALA A 324 34.71 13.81 36.10
N GLY A 325 35.13 14.02 37.36
CA GLY A 325 35.50 15.34 37.88
C GLY A 325 34.33 16.24 38.26
N ARG A 326 33.09 15.75 38.25
CA ARG A 326 31.91 16.54 38.66
C ARG A 326 31.74 16.60 40.17
N ALA A 327 31.22 17.74 40.64
CA ALA A 327 30.75 17.89 42.01
C ALA A 327 29.40 17.16 42.21
N ALA A 328 29.11 16.72 43.43
CA ALA A 328 27.92 15.92 43.74
C ALA A 328 26.60 16.68 43.53
N ASP A 329 26.62 18.00 43.60
CA ASP A 329 25.49 18.91 43.33
C ASP A 329 25.39 19.33 41.86
N GLU A 330 26.35 18.95 41.02
CA GLU A 330 26.39 19.24 39.58
C GLU A 330 26.49 17.98 38.69
N PRO A 331 25.68 16.92 38.93
CA PRO A 331 25.79 15.69 38.17
C PRO A 331 25.38 15.88 36.71
N CYS A 332 25.88 15.01 35.83
CA CYS A 332 25.33 14.87 34.49
C CYS A 332 24.01 14.10 34.56
N LEU A 333 22.94 14.66 34.00
CA LEU A 333 21.62 14.03 34.02
C LEU A 333 21.57 12.88 33.02
N LEU A 334 20.86 11.81 33.39
CA LEU A 334 20.80 10.57 32.63
C LEU A 334 19.34 10.16 32.39
N GLY A 335 19.03 9.69 31.20
CA GLY A 335 17.71 9.14 30.90
C GLY A 335 17.66 8.22 29.68
N SER A 336 16.52 7.57 29.48
CA SER A 336 16.25 6.74 28.29
C SER A 336 14.76 6.78 27.93
N VAL A 337 14.49 7.16 26.69
CA VAL A 337 13.17 7.21 26.04
C VAL A 337 12.50 5.86 25.95
N LYS A 338 13.29 4.77 26.01
CA LYS A 338 12.78 3.41 25.87
C LYS A 338 11.84 3.04 27.02
N SER A 339 12.00 3.67 28.18
CA SER A 339 11.06 3.52 29.30
C SER A 339 9.65 4.04 28.99
N ASN A 340 9.50 4.97 28.04
CA ASN A 340 8.20 5.52 27.63
C ASN A 340 7.60 4.75 26.45
N ILE A 341 8.43 4.42 25.46
CA ILE A 341 7.95 3.93 24.15
C ILE A 341 8.51 2.57 23.73
N GLY A 342 9.21 1.86 24.61
CA GLY A 342 9.90 0.62 24.24
C GLY A 342 11.13 0.84 23.36
N HIS A 343 11.75 -0.25 22.91
CA HIS A 343 12.95 -0.23 22.08
C HIS A 343 12.60 -0.34 20.60
N LEU A 344 12.69 0.77 19.87
CA LEU A 344 12.40 0.83 18.43
C LEU A 344 13.53 0.28 17.54
N GLU A 345 14.37 -0.62 18.05
CA GLU A 345 15.50 -1.25 17.36
C GLU A 345 16.25 -0.28 16.41
N GLY A 346 16.20 -0.48 15.08
CA GLY A 346 16.87 0.37 14.09
C GLY A 346 16.51 1.86 14.17
N ALA A 347 15.31 2.20 14.66
CA ALA A 347 14.83 3.56 14.88
C ALA A 347 15.01 4.09 16.31
N ALA A 348 15.57 3.30 17.23
CA ALA A 348 15.71 3.71 18.63
C ALA A 348 16.62 4.94 18.81
N GLY A 349 17.68 5.03 18.00
CA GLY A 349 18.59 6.16 17.99
C GLY A 349 17.89 7.48 17.66
N VAL A 350 17.17 7.53 16.53
CA VAL A 350 16.46 8.74 16.11
C VAL A 350 15.37 9.14 17.10
N ALA A 351 14.67 8.20 17.74
CA ALA A 351 13.70 8.53 18.79
C ALA A 351 14.38 9.23 19.99
N GLY A 352 15.56 8.75 20.41
CA GLY A 352 16.38 9.40 21.44
C GLY A 352 16.86 10.80 21.01
N VAL A 353 17.27 10.97 19.75
CA VAL A 353 17.63 12.29 19.20
C VAL A 353 16.45 13.24 19.24
N ILE A 354 15.26 12.81 18.82
CA ILE A 354 14.07 13.66 18.84
C ILE A 354 13.74 14.08 20.27
N LYS A 355 13.73 13.15 21.24
CA LYS A 355 13.54 13.50 22.67
C LYS A 355 14.56 14.53 23.14
N ALA A 356 15.85 14.33 22.84
CA ALA A 356 16.91 15.24 23.27
C ALA A 356 16.77 16.62 22.63
N VAL A 357 16.39 16.72 21.35
CA VAL A 357 16.14 18.00 20.68
C VAL A 357 14.94 18.72 21.28
N LEU A 358 13.84 18.02 21.54
CA LEU A 358 12.67 18.60 22.20
C LEU A 358 12.99 19.07 23.62
N ALA A 359 13.79 18.31 24.36
CA ALA A 359 14.26 18.69 25.69
C ALA A 359 15.13 19.96 25.67
N LEU A 360 16.00 20.11 24.66
CA LEU A 360 16.80 21.33 24.43
C LEU A 360 15.92 22.54 24.10
N ASP A 361 14.94 22.38 23.20
CA ASP A 361 13.97 23.43 22.81
C ASP A 361 13.14 23.91 24.01
N LYS A 362 12.65 22.97 24.82
CA LYS A 362 11.78 23.25 25.98
C LYS A 362 12.55 23.60 27.24
N ALA A 363 13.88 23.55 27.20
CA ALA A 363 14.72 23.79 28.37
C ALA A 363 14.37 22.85 29.55
N GLU A 364 14.04 21.60 29.26
CA GLU A 364 13.47 20.70 30.25
C GLU A 364 13.69 19.23 29.88
N ILE A 365 14.01 18.41 30.88
CA ILE A 365 14.36 17.00 30.72
C ILE A 365 13.18 16.15 31.22
N PRO A 366 12.52 15.38 30.34
CA PRO A 366 11.45 14.46 30.72
C PRO A 366 11.96 13.35 31.64
N ALA A 367 11.06 12.85 32.49
CA ALA A 367 11.35 11.72 33.37
C ALA A 367 11.66 10.45 32.58
N SER A 368 12.64 9.68 33.04
CA SER A 368 12.79 8.27 32.70
C SER A 368 12.00 7.45 33.70
N LEU A 369 11.17 6.53 33.20
CA LEU A 369 10.25 5.77 34.04
C LEU A 369 10.98 4.58 34.66
N LEU A 370 11.14 4.61 35.99
CA LEU A 370 11.68 3.50 36.78
C LEU A 370 11.08 3.50 38.19
N SER A 371 11.11 2.34 38.84
CA SER A 371 10.62 2.12 40.20
C SER A 371 11.73 2.25 41.24
N ARG A 372 12.90 1.64 41.00
CA ARG A 372 14.03 1.64 41.94
C ARG A 372 15.35 1.56 41.18
N LEU A 373 16.29 2.44 41.52
CA LEU A 373 17.64 2.43 40.93
C LEU A 373 18.34 1.05 41.10
N ASN A 374 19.05 0.64 40.05
CA ASN A 374 19.81 -0.60 40.02
C ASN A 374 20.97 -0.55 41.03
N PRO A 375 21.03 -1.47 42.02
CA PRO A 375 22.10 -1.49 43.02
C PRO A 375 23.46 -1.96 42.49
N ASP A 376 23.51 -2.58 41.31
CA ASP A 376 24.76 -2.98 40.65
C ASP A 376 25.50 -1.79 40.02
N ILE A 377 24.89 -0.61 40.05
CA ILE A 377 25.47 0.65 39.60
C ILE A 377 25.77 1.51 40.84
N GLU A 378 27.01 1.97 40.96
CA GLU A 378 27.40 2.94 41.99
C GLU A 378 26.83 4.30 41.59
N TRP A 379 25.93 4.90 42.38
CA TRP A 379 25.25 6.17 42.05
C TRP A 379 25.71 7.38 42.87
N VAL A 380 26.39 7.16 43.99
CA VAL A 380 26.71 8.24 44.94
C VAL A 380 27.91 9.05 44.47
N HIS A 381 28.87 8.40 43.81
CA HIS A 381 30.15 9.01 43.43
C HIS A 381 30.46 8.93 41.93
N ASN A 382 29.54 8.42 41.12
CA ASN A 382 29.74 8.26 39.68
C ASN A 382 29.54 9.56 38.86
N GLY A 383 29.12 10.67 39.49
CA GLY A 383 28.93 11.97 38.83
C GLY A 383 27.72 12.04 37.88
N MET A 384 26.83 11.03 37.91
CA MET A 384 25.62 10.92 37.09
C MET A 384 24.37 10.92 37.97
N ARG A 385 23.23 11.37 37.43
CA ARG A 385 21.93 11.27 38.12
C ARG A 385 20.81 10.97 37.13
N VAL A 386 20.07 9.89 37.37
CA VAL A 386 18.89 9.56 36.54
C VAL A 386 17.80 10.59 36.77
N ALA A 387 17.27 11.17 35.69
CA ALA A 387 16.14 12.08 35.74
C ALA A 387 14.84 11.28 35.95
N THR A 388 14.49 11.00 37.21
CA THR A 388 13.27 10.25 37.58
C THR A 388 12.01 11.10 37.57
N GLU A 389 12.15 12.42 37.47
CA GLU A 389 11.07 13.39 37.41
C GLU A 389 11.36 14.44 36.34
N ARG A 390 10.31 15.12 35.88
CA ARG A 390 10.42 16.22 34.93
C ARG A 390 11.25 17.34 35.56
N THR A 391 12.41 17.62 34.97
CA THR A 391 13.45 18.46 35.58
C THR A 391 13.78 19.64 34.66
N SER A 392 13.74 20.87 35.17
CA SER A 392 14.22 22.03 34.41
C SER A 392 15.70 21.88 34.05
N TRP A 393 16.07 22.28 32.84
CA TRP A 393 17.45 22.18 32.40
C TRP A 393 18.35 23.07 33.27
N PRO A 394 19.48 22.56 33.81
CA PRO A 394 20.37 23.35 34.65
C PRO A 394 20.86 24.63 33.94
N GLU A 395 20.76 25.77 34.60
CA GLU A 395 21.33 27.01 34.09
C GLU A 395 22.85 27.01 34.32
N ARG A 396 23.61 26.98 33.23
CA ARG A 396 25.08 26.94 33.23
C ARG A 396 25.64 28.06 32.33
N ALA A 397 26.93 28.37 32.50
CA ALA A 397 27.61 29.38 31.69
C ALA A 397 27.86 28.94 30.23
N HIS A 398 27.73 27.65 29.93
CA HIS A 398 27.84 27.10 28.59
C HIS A 398 26.45 26.82 27.99
N PRO A 399 26.34 26.69 26.65
CA PRO A 399 25.10 26.25 26.02
C PRO A 399 24.62 24.91 26.57
N ARG A 400 23.30 24.70 26.58
CA ARG A 400 22.71 23.40 26.95
C ARG A 400 23.18 22.32 25.97
N ARG A 401 23.69 21.21 26.51
CA ARG A 401 24.27 20.12 25.71
C ARG A 401 23.71 18.77 26.11
N ALA A 402 23.28 18.03 25.09
CA ALA A 402 22.78 16.66 25.24
C ALA A 402 23.66 15.70 24.44
N THR A 403 23.74 14.45 24.85
CA THR A 403 24.29 13.39 24.00
C THR A 403 23.31 12.23 23.86
N VAL A 404 23.41 11.50 22.75
CA VAL A 404 22.55 10.34 22.46
C VAL A 404 23.40 9.14 22.11
N SER A 405 23.18 8.01 22.79
CA SER A 405 23.88 6.75 22.58
C SER A 405 22.99 5.69 21.90
N GLY A 406 23.58 4.90 21.01
CA GLY A 406 22.92 3.76 20.38
C GLY A 406 23.91 2.65 20.10
N PHE A 407 23.66 1.46 20.66
CA PHE A 407 24.57 0.31 20.60
C PHE A 407 23.85 -0.87 19.97
N GLY A 408 24.32 -1.31 18.80
CA GLY A 408 23.78 -2.48 18.12
C GLY A 408 24.25 -3.77 18.77
N TYR A 409 23.39 -4.80 18.83
CA TYR A 409 23.77 -6.11 19.38
C TYR A 409 24.89 -6.81 18.58
N GLY A 410 25.24 -6.33 17.38
CA GLY A 410 26.43 -6.78 16.64
C GLY A 410 27.72 -6.05 17.00
N GLY A 411 27.70 -5.17 18.00
CA GLY A 411 28.85 -4.42 18.50
C GLY A 411 29.07 -3.03 17.90
N THR A 412 28.27 -2.60 16.92
CA THR A 412 28.42 -1.23 16.38
C THR A 412 27.89 -0.23 17.39
N VAL A 413 28.73 0.71 17.81
CA VAL A 413 28.38 1.75 18.78
C VAL A 413 28.39 3.12 18.11
N ALA A 414 27.36 3.92 18.33
CA ALA A 414 27.23 5.26 17.79
C ALA A 414 26.87 6.25 18.91
N HIS A 415 27.43 7.46 18.80
CA HIS A 415 27.22 8.51 19.79
C HIS A 415 27.14 9.89 19.14
N ILE A 416 26.11 10.66 19.49
CA ILE A 416 25.81 11.98 18.91
C ILE A 416 25.85 13.04 20.00
N LEU A 417 26.52 14.17 19.75
CA LEU A 417 26.56 15.34 20.61
C LEU A 417 25.71 16.46 20.03
N LEU A 418 24.72 16.88 20.80
CA LEU A 418 23.75 17.92 20.48
C LEU A 418 23.97 19.16 21.35
N GLU A 419 23.69 20.32 20.79
CA GLU A 419 23.72 21.61 21.49
C GLU A 419 22.46 22.42 21.13
N GLN A 420 21.97 23.23 22.07
CA GLN A 420 20.85 24.14 21.82
C GLN A 420 21.04 25.00 20.56
N ALA A 421 19.95 25.36 19.91
CA ALA A 421 19.99 26.25 18.77
C ALA A 421 20.60 27.63 19.15
N PRO A 422 21.28 28.31 18.20
CA PRO A 422 21.70 29.70 18.40
C PRO A 422 20.48 30.60 18.70
N VAL A 423 20.65 31.57 19.60
CA VAL A 423 19.62 32.57 19.86
C VAL A 423 19.54 33.50 18.65
N THR A 424 18.38 33.51 17.98
CA THR A 424 18.07 34.43 16.88
C THR A 424 17.09 35.49 17.38
N GLU A 425 17.29 36.75 17.03
CA GLU A 425 16.29 37.79 17.32
C GLU A 425 15.05 37.54 16.46
N PRO A 426 13.84 37.51 17.05
CA PRO A 426 12.62 37.29 16.30
C PRO A 426 12.38 38.40 15.28
N VAL A 427 11.94 38.04 14.08
CA VAL A 427 11.61 39.02 13.05
C VAL A 427 10.35 39.76 13.50
N ARG A 428 10.44 41.10 13.61
CA ARG A 428 9.27 41.91 13.97
C ARG A 428 8.27 41.86 12.81
N PRO A 429 7.06 41.31 13.01
CA PRO A 429 6.04 41.35 11.97
C PRO A 429 5.63 42.80 11.68
N GLY A 430 5.29 43.10 10.43
CA GLY A 430 4.62 44.35 10.07
C GLY A 430 3.24 44.46 10.75
N PRO A 431 2.64 45.66 10.80
CA PRO A 431 1.38 45.92 11.50
C PRO A 431 0.24 44.97 11.08
N ASP A 432 -0.62 44.60 12.04
CA ASP A 432 -1.72 43.62 11.88
C ASP A 432 -2.99 44.19 11.22
N ASP A 433 -3.02 45.47 10.86
CA ASP A 433 -4.26 46.21 10.53
C ASP A 433 -4.80 46.04 9.08
N ALA A 434 -4.31 45.06 8.30
CA ALA A 434 -4.74 44.85 6.91
C ALA A 434 -5.37 43.46 6.69
N HIS A 435 -6.35 43.37 5.79
CA HIS A 435 -6.86 42.10 5.29
C HIS A 435 -5.72 41.32 4.63
N ARG A 436 -5.37 40.15 5.19
CA ARG A 436 -4.30 39.28 4.70
C ARG A 436 -4.88 38.06 4.01
N LEU A 437 -4.19 37.61 2.96
CA LEU A 437 -4.50 36.36 2.26
C LEU A 437 -3.68 35.20 2.81
N PHE A 438 -4.35 34.12 3.21
CA PHE A 438 -3.74 32.91 3.76
C PHE A 438 -3.98 31.74 2.80
N PRO A 439 -2.95 31.27 2.06
CA PRO A 439 -3.10 30.15 1.14
C PRO A 439 -3.07 28.81 1.87
N LEU A 440 -3.92 27.88 1.45
CA LEU A 440 -3.96 26.49 1.88
C LEU A 440 -4.01 25.61 0.64
N SER A 441 -3.43 24.40 0.72
CA SER A 441 -3.61 23.42 -0.35
C SER A 441 -3.45 21.99 0.14
N ALA A 442 -4.10 21.05 -0.57
CA ALA A 442 -4.08 19.62 -0.30
C ALA A 442 -4.16 18.79 -1.59
N GLY A 443 -3.92 17.48 -1.47
CA GLY A 443 -3.99 16.53 -2.60
C GLY A 443 -5.41 16.22 -3.06
N SER A 444 -6.42 16.44 -2.21
CA SER A 444 -7.84 16.22 -2.50
C SER A 444 -8.72 17.30 -1.83
N PRO A 445 -10.00 17.45 -2.21
CA PRO A 445 -10.93 18.34 -1.51
C PRO A 445 -11.14 17.95 -0.04
N THR A 446 -11.24 16.65 0.24
CA THR A 446 -11.46 16.12 1.58
C THR A 446 -10.26 16.38 2.49
N ALA A 447 -9.03 16.25 1.98
CA ALA A 447 -7.83 16.59 2.72
C ALA A 447 -7.71 18.10 2.97
N LEU A 448 -8.18 18.95 2.05
CA LEU A 448 -8.21 20.41 2.22
C LEU A 448 -9.13 20.82 3.37
N HIS A 449 -10.34 20.27 3.43
CA HIS A 449 -11.29 20.52 4.51
C HIS A 449 -10.73 20.08 5.88
N ARG A 450 -10.15 18.87 5.95
CA ARG A 450 -9.52 18.37 7.18
C ARG A 450 -8.34 19.23 7.63
N TYR A 451 -7.49 19.66 6.70
CA TYR A 451 -6.39 20.56 7.01
C TYR A 451 -6.87 21.92 7.52
N ALA A 452 -7.92 22.49 6.92
CA ALA A 452 -8.53 23.73 7.39
C ALA A 452 -9.06 23.62 8.82
N GLY A 453 -9.74 22.51 9.16
CA GLY A 453 -10.20 22.24 10.52
C GLY A 453 -9.05 22.15 11.53
N ARG A 454 -8.00 21.39 11.21
CA ARG A 454 -6.81 21.26 12.06
C ARG A 454 -6.09 22.59 12.29
N LEU A 455 -5.98 23.42 11.25
CA LEU A 455 -5.39 24.75 11.39
C LEU A 455 -6.26 25.66 12.27
N ALA A 456 -7.59 25.61 12.13
CA ALA A 456 -8.52 26.34 12.98
C ALA A 456 -8.44 25.93 14.45
N ASP A 457 -8.28 24.63 14.73
CA ASP A 457 -8.12 24.12 16.09
C ASP A 457 -6.76 24.48 16.68
N TRP A 458 -5.70 24.43 15.88
CA TRP A 458 -4.37 24.88 16.30
C TRP A 458 -4.35 26.37 16.64
N LEU A 459 -4.96 27.23 15.81
CA LEU A 459 -5.14 28.66 16.10
C LEU A 459 -5.93 28.92 17.38
N GLY A 460 -6.86 28.02 17.74
CA GLY A 460 -7.60 28.08 19.00
C GLY A 460 -6.88 27.51 20.23
N GLY A 461 -5.74 26.84 20.03
CA GLY A 461 -4.98 26.14 21.07
C GLY A 461 -3.51 26.54 21.08
N ALA A 462 -2.63 25.61 20.70
CA ALA A 462 -1.17 25.80 20.76
C ALA A 462 -0.66 27.00 19.93
N GLY A 463 -1.38 27.40 18.89
CA GLY A 463 -1.07 28.52 17.99
C GLY A 463 -1.72 29.85 18.36
N ALA A 464 -2.46 29.95 19.46
CA ALA A 464 -3.25 31.14 19.80
C ALA A 464 -2.43 32.44 19.93
N GLN A 465 -1.13 32.33 20.22
CA GLN A 465 -0.20 33.46 20.34
C GLN A 465 0.74 33.60 19.14
N ALA A 466 0.57 32.80 18.08
CA ALA A 466 1.40 32.87 16.90
C ALA A 466 1.09 34.16 16.10
N PRO A 467 2.10 34.97 15.74
CA PRO A 467 1.86 36.16 14.92
C PRO A 467 1.26 35.79 13.56
N LEU A 468 0.16 36.43 13.16
CA LEU A 468 -0.54 36.09 11.91
C LEU A 468 0.33 36.29 10.67
N GLY A 469 1.21 37.29 10.66
CA GLY A 469 2.17 37.45 9.57
C GLY A 469 3.13 36.27 9.43
N SER A 470 3.50 35.62 10.54
CA SER A 470 4.35 34.42 10.53
C SER A 470 3.57 33.17 10.08
N VAL A 471 2.28 33.08 10.42
CA VAL A 471 1.37 32.05 9.89
C VAL A 471 1.21 32.20 8.38
N GLY A 472 0.89 33.40 7.89
CA GLY A 472 0.74 33.72 6.47
C GLY A 472 2.04 33.50 5.69
N HIS A 473 3.18 33.95 6.23
CA HIS A 473 4.49 33.71 5.65
C HIS A 473 4.80 32.21 5.53
N THR A 474 4.55 31.43 6.59
CA THR A 474 4.79 29.97 6.58
C THR A 474 3.92 29.28 5.52
N LEU A 475 2.63 29.64 5.44
CA LEU A 475 1.70 29.06 4.46
C LEU A 475 2.07 29.40 3.02
N ALA A 476 2.50 30.64 2.76
CA ALA A 476 2.74 31.13 1.42
C ALA A 476 4.12 30.75 0.85
N HIS A 477 5.16 30.75 1.70
CA HIS A 477 6.55 30.59 1.25
C HIS A 477 7.20 29.27 1.69
N ARG A 478 6.65 28.61 2.71
CA ARG A 478 7.30 27.48 3.39
C ARG A 478 6.46 26.19 3.31
N ARG A 479 5.53 26.12 2.34
CA ARG A 479 4.67 24.97 2.02
C ARG A 479 4.58 24.78 0.51
N SER A 480 4.63 23.53 0.04
CA SER A 480 4.41 23.26 -1.38
C SER A 480 2.94 23.49 -1.76
N PRO A 481 2.64 24.18 -2.87
CA PRO A 481 1.29 24.25 -3.41
C PRO A 481 0.88 22.89 -3.99
N LEU A 482 -0.34 22.46 -3.70
CA LEU A 482 -0.94 21.22 -4.21
C LEU A 482 -2.15 21.51 -5.12
N ALA A 483 -2.79 20.46 -5.63
CA ALA A 483 -3.85 20.56 -6.64
C ALA A 483 -5.10 21.30 -6.13
N HIS A 484 -5.61 20.93 -4.95
CA HIS A 484 -6.77 21.60 -4.37
C HIS A 484 -6.31 22.74 -3.48
N ARG A 485 -6.78 23.95 -3.75
CA ARG A 485 -6.29 25.18 -3.12
C ARG A 485 -7.43 25.99 -2.54
N ALA A 486 -7.16 26.63 -1.41
CA ALA A 486 -8.01 27.66 -0.85
C ALA A 486 -7.17 28.89 -0.50
N VAL A 487 -7.78 30.06 -0.56
CA VAL A 487 -7.22 31.28 0.00
C VAL A 487 -8.28 31.91 0.90
N VAL A 488 -7.87 32.18 2.14
CA VAL A 488 -8.71 32.84 3.15
C VAL A 488 -8.24 34.29 3.30
N ALA A 489 -9.12 35.24 3.02
CA ALA A 489 -8.93 36.65 3.34
C ALA A 489 -9.43 36.92 4.77
N ALA A 490 -8.54 37.34 5.67
CA ALA A 490 -8.91 37.60 7.06
C ALA A 490 -8.28 38.89 7.62
N ALA A 491 -9.04 39.61 8.44
CA ALA A 491 -8.62 40.85 9.10
C ALA A 491 -8.00 40.62 10.50
N GLY A 492 -7.95 39.36 10.97
CA GLY A 492 -7.45 39.00 12.29
C GLY A 492 -7.55 37.50 12.58
N GLY A 493 -7.05 37.06 13.73
CA GLY A 493 -6.92 35.64 14.06
C GLY A 493 -8.26 34.94 14.27
N ASP A 494 -9.20 35.61 14.92
CA ASP A 494 -10.55 35.09 15.13
C ASP A 494 -11.33 34.95 13.82
N ASP A 495 -11.21 35.93 12.92
CA ASP A 495 -11.82 35.91 11.58
C ASP A 495 -11.22 34.79 10.72
N LEU A 496 -9.89 34.64 10.72
CA LEU A 496 -9.19 33.54 10.04
C LEU A 496 -9.69 32.18 10.56
N ARG A 497 -9.74 32.00 11.87
CA ARG A 497 -10.21 30.77 12.50
C ARG A 497 -11.66 30.44 12.11
N ALA A 498 -12.56 31.43 12.13
CA ALA A 498 -13.96 31.23 11.77
C ALA A 498 -14.13 30.81 10.30
N LYS A 499 -13.41 31.45 9.37
CA LYS A 499 -13.43 31.14 7.94
C LYS A 499 -12.79 29.79 7.62
N LEU A 500 -11.72 29.41 8.33
CA LEU A 500 -11.13 28.07 8.22
C LEU A 500 -12.10 26.97 8.67
N ARG A 501 -12.94 27.22 9.69
CA ARG A 501 -14.01 26.29 10.06
C ARG A 501 -15.09 26.17 8.99
N HIS A 502 -15.50 27.28 8.37
CA HIS A 502 -16.44 27.22 7.25
C HIS A 502 -15.87 26.43 6.06
N LEU A 503 -14.58 26.60 5.76
CA LEU A 503 -13.88 25.78 4.77
C LEU A 503 -13.85 24.30 5.18
N ALA A 504 -13.66 23.98 6.46
CA ALA A 504 -13.69 22.60 6.94
C ALA A 504 -15.08 21.95 6.77
N ASP A 505 -16.15 22.74 6.92
CA ASP A 505 -17.54 22.29 6.75
C ASP A 505 -17.99 22.27 5.27
N GLY A 506 -17.15 22.74 4.33
CA GLY A 506 -17.46 22.83 2.90
C GLY A 506 -18.46 23.93 2.53
N GLY A 507 -18.67 24.92 3.41
CA GLY A 507 -19.62 26.00 3.21
C GLY A 507 -19.01 27.20 2.48
N PRO A 508 -19.74 27.87 1.55
CA PRO A 508 -19.29 29.13 0.97
C PRO A 508 -19.28 30.22 2.05
N THR A 509 -18.32 31.14 2.01
CA THR A 509 -18.21 32.29 2.93
C THR A 509 -17.50 33.44 2.24
N GLU A 510 -17.86 34.68 2.57
CA GLU A 510 -17.19 35.86 2.05
C GLU A 510 -15.71 35.88 2.44
N GLY A 511 -14.82 36.23 1.49
CA GLY A 511 -13.38 36.16 1.69
C GLY A 511 -12.78 34.75 1.69
N LEU A 512 -13.55 33.71 1.32
CA LEU A 512 -13.02 32.36 1.07
C LEU A 512 -13.11 32.05 -0.43
N VAL A 513 -11.95 31.77 -1.04
CA VAL A 513 -11.86 31.34 -2.44
C VAL A 513 -11.28 29.94 -2.50
N THR A 514 -11.89 29.06 -3.29
CA THR A 514 -11.43 27.68 -3.50
C THR A 514 -11.28 27.40 -5.00
N GLY A 515 -10.36 26.52 -5.35
CA GLY A 515 -10.19 26.04 -6.72
C GLY A 515 -9.40 24.74 -6.76
N ALA A 516 -9.39 24.12 -7.94
CA ALA A 516 -8.58 22.96 -8.23
C ALA A 516 -7.73 23.27 -9.45
N HIS A 517 -6.44 22.98 -9.35
CA HIS A 517 -5.52 23.03 -10.47
C HIS A 517 -5.16 21.60 -10.87
N PHE A 518 -5.52 21.21 -12.09
CA PHE A 518 -5.03 19.99 -12.69
C PHE A 518 -3.70 20.30 -13.37
N PRO A 519 -2.60 19.62 -12.98
CA PRO A 519 -1.30 19.86 -13.58
C PRO A 519 -1.31 19.52 -15.07
N GLY A 520 -0.93 20.49 -15.90
CA GLY A 520 -0.73 20.34 -17.34
C GLY A 520 0.20 21.45 -17.85
N GLU A 521 1.11 21.12 -18.75
CA GLU A 521 2.07 22.04 -19.38
C GLU A 521 1.40 22.95 -20.43
N GLY A 522 0.23 23.49 -20.11
CA GLY A 522 -0.39 24.51 -20.94
C GLY A 522 0.38 25.82 -20.84
N PRO A 523 0.43 26.65 -21.90
CA PRO A 523 0.90 28.02 -21.78
C PRO A 523 0.07 28.77 -20.71
N GLY A 524 0.69 29.75 -20.06
CA GLY A 524 0.07 30.53 -18.98
C GLY A 524 -1.15 31.37 -19.41
N PRO A 525 -1.62 32.30 -18.56
CA PRO A 525 -2.94 32.90 -18.74
C PRO A 525 -3.01 33.80 -19.97
N VAL A 526 -4.17 33.80 -20.61
CA VAL A 526 -4.54 34.75 -21.65
C VAL A 526 -5.15 35.99 -20.99
N TRP A 527 -4.54 37.16 -21.18
CA TRP A 527 -5.14 38.40 -20.70
C TRP A 527 -6.10 38.97 -21.74
N VAL A 528 -7.36 39.17 -21.33
CA VAL A 528 -8.41 39.66 -22.21
C VAL A 528 -8.77 41.10 -21.86
N PHE A 529 -8.67 41.99 -22.83
CA PHE A 529 -8.93 43.41 -22.68
C PHE A 529 -10.29 43.76 -23.27
N SER A 530 -11.27 44.01 -22.41
CA SER A 530 -12.65 44.35 -22.78
C SER A 530 -12.78 45.65 -23.58
N GLY A 531 -13.86 45.80 -24.33
CA GLY A 531 -14.18 47.02 -25.05
C GLY A 531 -14.96 48.07 -24.25
N HIS A 532 -15.67 48.93 -24.97
CA HIS A 532 -16.57 49.95 -24.43
C HIS A 532 -17.67 49.33 -23.54
N GLY A 533 -18.00 49.98 -22.42
CA GLY A 533 -19.08 49.56 -21.51
C GLY A 533 -18.60 49.06 -20.14
N SER A 534 -17.30 48.86 -19.94
CA SER A 534 -16.71 48.46 -18.65
C SER A 534 -16.54 49.63 -17.67
N GLN A 535 -16.55 50.88 -18.14
CA GLN A 535 -16.39 52.08 -17.33
C GLN A 535 -17.50 52.28 -16.30
N TRP A 536 -17.19 52.96 -15.18
CA TRP A 536 -18.17 53.38 -14.19
C TRP A 536 -17.64 54.53 -13.31
N PRO A 537 -18.51 55.43 -12.81
CA PRO A 537 -18.09 56.54 -11.95
C PRO A 537 -17.41 56.04 -10.66
N GLY A 538 -16.17 56.45 -10.44
CA GLY A 538 -15.42 56.09 -9.24
C GLY A 538 -14.36 55.00 -9.41
N MET A 539 -14.28 54.37 -10.59
CA MET A 539 -13.21 53.42 -10.91
C MET A 539 -11.80 54.05 -10.77
N GLY A 540 -10.83 53.26 -10.33
CA GLY A 540 -9.42 53.60 -10.13
C GLY A 540 -9.11 54.46 -8.91
N ARG A 541 -10.11 54.90 -8.12
CA ARG A 541 -9.90 55.85 -7.02
C ARG A 541 -9.21 55.24 -5.80
N GLU A 542 -9.51 53.98 -5.50
CA GLU A 542 -8.87 53.25 -4.40
C GLU A 542 -7.48 52.81 -4.86
N LEU A 543 -7.38 52.23 -6.06
CA LEU A 543 -6.11 51.79 -6.65
C LEU A 543 -5.08 52.92 -6.80
N LEU A 544 -5.50 54.15 -7.11
CA LEU A 544 -4.59 55.31 -7.11
C LEU A 544 -3.91 55.58 -5.76
N LYS A 545 -4.48 55.09 -4.66
CA LYS A 545 -3.96 55.26 -3.30
C LYS A 545 -3.24 54.00 -2.81
N SER A 546 -3.81 52.83 -3.05
CA SER A 546 -3.36 51.54 -2.53
C SER A 546 -2.29 50.86 -3.40
N GLU A 547 -2.28 51.14 -4.70
CA GLU A 547 -1.47 50.41 -5.69
C GLU A 547 -0.45 51.33 -6.41
N PRO A 548 0.83 51.35 -5.97
CA PRO A 548 1.87 52.19 -6.57
C PRO A 548 2.10 51.90 -8.07
N ALA A 549 1.96 50.64 -8.49
CA ALA A 549 2.09 50.25 -9.90
C ALA A 549 0.99 50.87 -10.78
N PHE A 550 -0.24 50.95 -10.26
CA PHE A 550 -1.34 51.60 -10.93
C PHE A 550 -1.09 53.11 -11.05
N ALA A 551 -0.75 53.76 -9.93
CA ALA A 551 -0.49 55.19 -9.88
C ALA A 551 0.63 55.63 -10.82
N ALA A 552 1.73 54.86 -10.89
CA ALA A 552 2.85 55.14 -11.78
C ALA A 552 2.46 55.16 -13.26
N VAL A 553 1.64 54.19 -13.70
CA VAL A 553 1.14 54.14 -15.08
C VAL A 553 0.24 55.33 -15.39
N ILE A 554 -0.66 55.70 -14.48
CA ILE A 554 -1.53 56.86 -14.67
C ILE A 554 -0.72 58.17 -14.74
N ASP A 555 0.36 58.28 -13.97
CA ASP A 555 1.26 59.43 -14.03
C ASP A 555 2.03 59.50 -15.34
N GLU A 556 2.50 58.35 -15.87
CA GLU A 556 3.17 58.28 -17.17
C GLU A 556 2.23 58.63 -18.34
N LEU A 557 0.95 58.29 -18.25
CA LEU A 557 -0.07 58.65 -19.24
C LEU A 557 -0.44 60.14 -19.22
N THR A 558 -0.27 60.80 -18.08
CA THR A 558 -0.79 62.16 -17.86
C THR A 558 -0.26 63.22 -18.84
N PRO A 559 1.05 63.30 -19.14
CA PRO A 559 1.58 64.24 -20.12
C PRO A 559 0.98 64.05 -21.52
N VAL A 560 0.88 62.79 -21.98
CA VAL A 560 0.36 62.46 -23.31
C VAL A 560 -1.13 62.80 -23.42
N PHE A 561 -1.93 62.46 -22.43
CA PHE A 561 -3.36 62.79 -22.42
C PHE A 561 -3.59 64.30 -22.38
N THR A 562 -2.78 65.03 -21.60
CA THR A 562 -2.89 66.49 -21.51
C THR A 562 -2.55 67.14 -22.85
N GLU A 563 -1.54 66.64 -23.57
CA GLU A 563 -1.16 67.13 -24.89
C GLU A 563 -2.17 66.76 -25.98
N GLU A 564 -2.60 65.50 -26.03
CA GLU A 564 -3.40 64.97 -27.14
C GLU A 564 -4.90 65.26 -27.01
N ILE A 565 -5.49 65.17 -25.80
CA ILE A 565 -6.94 65.28 -25.59
C ILE A 565 -7.36 66.39 -24.60
N GLY A 566 -6.41 66.98 -23.88
CA GLY A 566 -6.61 68.19 -23.09
C GLY A 566 -7.12 67.98 -21.67
N PHE A 567 -6.98 66.79 -21.09
CA PHE A 567 -7.31 66.53 -19.68
C PHE A 567 -6.33 65.55 -19.01
N SER A 568 -6.30 65.54 -17.68
CA SER A 568 -5.48 64.60 -16.90
C SER A 568 -6.28 63.33 -16.56
N PRO A 569 -5.78 62.13 -16.89
CA PRO A 569 -6.44 60.87 -16.54
C PRO A 569 -6.53 60.68 -15.02
N ARG A 570 -5.51 61.11 -14.26
CA ARG A 570 -5.52 61.10 -12.78
C ARG A 570 -6.71 61.91 -12.24
N GLN A 571 -6.88 63.14 -12.72
CA GLN A 571 -7.96 64.02 -12.26
C GLN A 571 -9.33 63.46 -12.67
N ALA A 572 -9.45 62.91 -13.88
CA ALA A 572 -10.69 62.27 -14.35
C ALA A 572 -11.10 61.07 -13.48
N LEU A 573 -10.16 60.21 -13.05
CA LEU A 573 -10.45 59.12 -12.09
C LEU A 573 -10.92 59.66 -10.74
N VAL A 574 -10.28 60.71 -10.23
CA VAL A 574 -10.64 61.33 -8.93
C VAL A 574 -12.05 61.94 -8.99
N ASP A 575 -12.37 62.66 -10.06
CA ASP A 575 -13.64 63.35 -10.22
C ASP A 575 -14.78 62.39 -10.61
N GLY A 576 -14.45 61.25 -11.23
CA GLY A 576 -15.42 60.29 -11.74
C GLY A 576 -16.18 60.78 -12.98
N ASP A 577 -15.62 61.76 -13.70
CA ASP A 577 -16.22 62.38 -14.89
C ASP A 577 -15.75 61.69 -16.17
N PHE A 578 -16.62 60.83 -16.70
CA PHE A 578 -16.40 60.03 -17.90
C PHE A 578 -17.42 60.34 -19.01
N ASP A 579 -17.90 61.58 -19.11
CA ASP A 579 -18.92 61.94 -20.09
C ASP A 579 -18.35 62.06 -21.52
N GLY A 580 -19.04 61.42 -22.46
CA GLY A 580 -18.67 61.43 -23.88
C GLY A 580 -17.74 60.29 -24.28
N VAL A 581 -17.92 59.80 -25.52
CA VAL A 581 -17.19 58.65 -26.06
C VAL A 581 -15.68 58.78 -25.96
N ASP A 582 -15.16 60.01 -26.08
CA ASP A 582 -13.74 60.28 -26.08
C ASP A 582 -13.08 60.13 -24.71
N ARG A 583 -13.80 60.47 -23.64
CA ARG A 583 -13.36 60.22 -22.25
C ARG A 583 -13.53 58.76 -21.89
N ILE A 584 -14.63 58.13 -22.31
CA ILE A 584 -14.89 56.72 -22.00
C ILE A 584 -13.78 55.82 -22.55
N GLN A 585 -13.45 55.92 -23.84
CA GLN A 585 -12.46 55.04 -24.45
C GLN A 585 -11.04 55.26 -23.90
N THR A 586 -10.64 56.52 -23.69
CA THR A 586 -9.34 56.85 -23.11
C THR A 586 -9.21 56.38 -21.65
N MET A 587 -10.27 56.49 -20.86
CA MET A 587 -10.24 56.04 -19.45
C MET A 587 -10.33 54.52 -19.31
N ILE A 588 -11.03 53.80 -20.19
CA ILE A 588 -10.96 52.33 -20.26
C ILE A 588 -9.53 51.90 -20.53
N PHE A 589 -8.87 52.49 -21.54
CA PHE A 589 -7.47 52.19 -21.84
C PHE A 589 -6.57 52.44 -20.62
N ALA A 590 -6.67 53.62 -20.00
CA ALA A 590 -5.86 53.99 -18.83
C ALA A 590 -6.03 52.99 -17.67
N MET A 591 -7.28 52.59 -17.38
CA MET A 591 -7.55 51.55 -16.38
C MET A 591 -6.93 50.22 -16.76
N GLN A 592 -7.10 49.77 -18.01
CA GLN A 592 -6.62 48.47 -18.47
C GLN A 592 -5.11 48.32 -18.39
N VAL A 593 -4.35 49.31 -18.86
CA VAL A 593 -2.88 49.28 -18.79
C VAL A 593 -2.38 49.45 -17.35
N GLY A 594 -3.09 50.23 -16.51
CA GLY A 594 -2.83 50.32 -15.09
C GLY A 594 -3.04 48.98 -14.36
N LEU A 595 -4.17 48.31 -14.60
CA LEU A 595 -4.47 47.00 -14.03
C LEU A 595 -3.49 45.92 -14.52
N ALA A 596 -3.08 45.96 -15.79
CA ALA A 596 -2.03 45.10 -16.31
C ALA A 596 -0.71 45.27 -15.54
N ALA A 597 -0.34 46.51 -15.18
CA ALA A 597 0.84 46.76 -14.35
C ALA A 597 0.67 46.27 -12.91
N VAL A 598 -0.53 46.39 -12.33
CA VAL A 598 -0.85 45.80 -11.02
C VAL A 598 -0.67 44.29 -11.05
N TRP A 599 -1.23 43.58 -12.04
CA TRP A 599 -1.03 42.13 -12.16
C TRP A 599 0.45 41.74 -12.28
N ARG A 600 1.24 42.49 -13.06
CA ARG A 600 2.70 42.29 -13.14
C ARG A 600 3.39 42.46 -11.79
N SER A 601 2.96 43.43 -10.99
CA SER A 601 3.53 43.66 -9.66
C SER A 601 3.20 42.57 -8.63
N TYR A 602 2.22 41.70 -8.91
CA TYR A 602 1.90 40.50 -8.15
C TYR A 602 2.43 39.22 -8.84
N GLY A 603 3.42 39.35 -9.74
CA GLY A 603 4.05 38.22 -10.42
C GLY A 603 3.25 37.63 -11.60
N GLY A 604 2.08 38.20 -11.92
CA GLY A 604 1.26 37.77 -13.04
C GLY A 604 1.82 38.28 -14.38
N ALA A 605 1.89 37.41 -15.39
CA ALA A 605 2.21 37.80 -16.75
C ALA A 605 1.30 37.05 -17.73
N PRO A 606 0.89 37.68 -18.85
CA PRO A 606 0.17 36.97 -19.90
C PRO A 606 1.14 36.03 -20.62
N SER A 607 0.65 34.86 -21.02
CA SER A 607 1.29 34.07 -22.08
C SER A 607 0.68 34.33 -23.45
N ALA A 608 -0.48 34.99 -23.51
CA ALA A 608 -1.04 35.60 -24.71
C ALA A 608 -2.02 36.71 -24.33
N VAL A 609 -2.43 37.53 -25.30
CA VAL A 609 -3.42 38.59 -25.11
C VAL A 609 -4.54 38.54 -26.15
N ILE A 610 -5.74 38.93 -25.75
CA ILE A 610 -6.91 39.13 -26.63
C ILE A 610 -7.44 40.54 -26.42
N GLY A 611 -7.63 41.27 -27.51
CA GLY A 611 -8.26 42.58 -27.50
C GLY A 611 -9.70 42.52 -28.01
N HIS A 612 -10.65 43.10 -27.27
CA HIS A 612 -12.03 43.26 -27.74
C HIS A 612 -12.30 44.72 -28.14
N SER A 613 -12.41 44.98 -29.46
CA SER A 613 -12.63 46.33 -30.00
C SER A 613 -11.53 47.31 -29.55
N VAL A 614 -11.89 48.36 -28.80
CA VAL A 614 -10.94 49.36 -28.28
C VAL A 614 -9.94 48.78 -27.28
N GLY A 615 -10.31 47.71 -26.57
CA GLY A 615 -9.40 47.02 -25.65
C GLY A 615 -8.17 46.41 -26.35
N GLU A 616 -8.23 46.25 -27.68
CA GLU A 616 -7.09 45.80 -28.47
C GLU A 616 -5.88 46.74 -28.44
N ILE A 617 -6.09 48.04 -28.19
CA ILE A 617 -5.00 49.00 -27.99
C ILE A 617 -4.27 48.70 -26.66
N ALA A 618 -5.00 48.42 -25.58
CA ALA A 618 -4.40 48.04 -24.30
C ALA A 618 -3.72 46.66 -24.37
N ALA A 619 -4.29 45.72 -25.13
CA ALA A 619 -3.67 44.43 -25.42
C ALA A 619 -2.33 44.60 -26.15
N ALA A 620 -2.29 45.44 -27.19
CA ALA A 620 -1.06 45.74 -27.95
C ALA A 620 0.05 46.36 -27.07
N VAL A 621 -0.31 47.25 -26.15
CA VAL A 621 0.64 47.79 -25.16
C VAL A 621 1.09 46.70 -24.20
N SER A 622 0.19 45.84 -23.76
CA SER A 622 0.48 44.81 -22.75
C SER A 622 1.30 43.64 -23.28
N CYS A 623 1.31 43.39 -24.59
CA CYS A 623 2.22 42.43 -25.21
C CYS A 623 3.46 43.07 -25.86
N GLY A 624 3.72 44.37 -25.63
CA GLY A 624 4.91 45.06 -26.15
C GLY A 624 4.84 45.45 -27.63
N ALA A 625 3.73 45.16 -28.34
CA ALA A 625 3.57 45.53 -29.74
C ALA A 625 3.42 47.05 -29.96
N LEU A 626 3.01 47.79 -28.93
CA LEU A 626 3.06 49.25 -28.87
C LEU A 626 3.69 49.70 -27.56
N SER A 627 4.40 50.82 -27.59
CA SER A 627 4.84 51.49 -26.36
C SER A 627 3.63 52.10 -25.63
N LEU A 628 3.74 52.29 -24.30
CA LEU A 628 2.67 52.94 -23.52
C LEU A 628 2.33 54.36 -24.06
N PRO A 629 3.31 55.22 -24.41
CA PRO A 629 3.03 56.50 -25.04
C PRO A 629 2.35 56.40 -26.41
N ASP A 630 2.74 55.44 -27.26
CA ASP A 630 2.13 55.26 -28.58
C ASP A 630 0.68 54.76 -28.48
N GLY A 631 0.42 53.81 -27.58
CA GLY A 631 -0.95 53.38 -27.27
C GLY A 631 -1.81 54.54 -26.75
N ALA A 632 -1.24 55.39 -25.88
CA ALA A 632 -1.90 56.58 -25.33
C ALA A 632 -2.23 57.62 -26.40
N ARG A 633 -1.30 57.89 -27.33
CA ARG A 633 -1.54 58.79 -28.48
C ARG A 633 -2.65 58.24 -29.37
N LEU A 634 -2.57 56.97 -29.74
CA LEU A 634 -3.55 56.31 -30.59
C LEU A 634 -4.95 56.38 -29.99
N ILE A 635 -5.11 56.03 -28.70
CA ILE A 635 -6.43 56.06 -28.06
C ILE A 635 -6.98 57.48 -27.97
N CYS A 636 -6.15 58.49 -27.67
CA CYS A 636 -6.58 59.89 -27.60
C CYS A 636 -7.05 60.40 -28.97
N ARG A 637 -6.24 60.18 -30.02
CA ARG A 637 -6.54 60.60 -31.39
C ARG A 637 -7.77 59.90 -31.96
N ARG A 638 -7.87 58.58 -31.77
CA ARG A 638 -9.08 57.78 -32.12
C ARG A 638 -10.33 58.33 -31.43
N SER A 639 -10.22 58.58 -30.13
CA SER A 639 -11.31 59.08 -29.29
C SER A 639 -11.82 60.45 -29.72
N LEU A 640 -10.93 61.38 -30.07
CA LEU A 640 -11.30 62.70 -30.60
C LEU A 640 -12.07 62.63 -31.91
N LEU A 641 -11.67 61.75 -32.84
CA LEU A 641 -12.36 61.57 -34.12
C LEU A 641 -13.80 61.07 -33.92
N LEU A 642 -14.03 60.22 -32.91
CA LEU A 642 -15.35 59.67 -32.61
C LEU A 642 -16.38 60.73 -32.19
N ARG A 643 -15.97 61.90 -31.71
CA ARG A 643 -16.90 63.02 -31.40
C ARG A 643 -17.73 63.45 -32.62
N ARG A 644 -17.24 63.26 -33.84
CA ARG A 644 -17.97 63.63 -35.08
C ARG A 644 -19.19 62.75 -35.36
N VAL A 645 -19.20 61.54 -34.79
CA VAL A 645 -20.25 60.52 -34.99
C VAL A 645 -21.03 60.20 -33.71
N ALA A 646 -20.64 60.77 -32.57
CA ALA A 646 -21.39 60.73 -31.32
C ALA A 646 -22.84 61.22 -31.51
N GLY A 647 -23.78 60.56 -30.87
CA GLY A 647 -25.23 60.79 -30.98
C GLY A 647 -25.89 60.31 -32.29
N LYS A 648 -25.14 59.73 -33.24
CA LYS A 648 -25.67 59.34 -34.55
C LYS A 648 -25.89 57.83 -34.72
N GLY A 649 -25.46 57.00 -33.78
CA GLY A 649 -25.51 55.55 -33.89
C GLY A 649 -26.13 54.86 -32.68
N ALA A 650 -26.45 53.58 -32.83
CA ALA A 650 -26.89 52.73 -31.74
C ALA A 650 -26.34 51.31 -31.92
N MET A 651 -26.34 50.54 -30.84
CA MET A 651 -25.92 49.14 -30.83
C MET A 651 -26.83 48.30 -29.93
N ALA A 652 -27.12 47.07 -30.33
CA ALA A 652 -27.91 46.13 -29.54
C ALA A 652 -27.32 44.72 -29.62
N MET A 653 -27.24 44.03 -28.49
CA MET A 653 -26.87 42.62 -28.40
C MET A 653 -28.11 41.76 -28.63
N VAL A 654 -27.96 40.70 -29.43
CA VAL A 654 -29.04 39.80 -29.84
C VAL A 654 -28.60 38.35 -29.63
N GLY A 655 -29.47 37.51 -29.10
CA GLY A 655 -29.23 36.09 -28.84
C GLY A 655 -29.32 35.26 -30.12
N MET A 656 -28.39 35.48 -31.06
CA MET A 656 -28.31 34.78 -32.33
C MET A 656 -26.85 34.63 -32.81
N PRO A 657 -26.47 33.51 -33.46
CA PRO A 657 -25.13 33.33 -34.03
C PRO A 657 -24.80 34.38 -35.10
N PHE A 658 -23.52 34.80 -35.15
CA PHE A 658 -23.06 35.89 -36.01
C PHE A 658 -23.38 35.69 -37.50
N ALA A 659 -23.12 34.50 -38.04
CA ALA A 659 -23.41 34.18 -39.44
C ALA A 659 -24.91 34.25 -39.78
N GLU A 660 -25.80 33.96 -38.82
CA GLU A 660 -27.23 34.08 -39.04
C GLU A 660 -27.68 35.54 -39.04
N VAL A 661 -27.14 36.37 -38.14
CA VAL A 661 -27.39 37.81 -38.14
C VAL A 661 -26.89 38.45 -39.44
N GLU A 662 -25.69 38.10 -39.91
CA GLU A 662 -25.18 38.57 -41.21
C GLU A 662 -26.11 38.21 -42.36
N ARG A 663 -26.62 36.97 -42.41
CA ARG A 663 -27.58 36.55 -43.45
C ARG A 663 -28.87 37.35 -43.42
N ARG A 664 -29.42 37.60 -42.23
CA ARG A 664 -30.69 38.33 -42.06
C ARG A 664 -30.57 39.83 -42.36
N LEU A 665 -29.38 40.40 -42.17
CA LEU A 665 -29.10 41.80 -42.45
C LEU A 665 -28.49 42.05 -43.84
N ALA A 666 -28.32 41.02 -44.68
CA ALA A 666 -27.61 41.13 -45.96
C ALA A 666 -28.21 42.17 -46.93
N ASP A 667 -29.53 42.40 -46.87
CA ASP A 667 -30.24 43.37 -47.71
C ASP A 667 -30.36 44.78 -47.10
N ARG A 668 -29.74 45.02 -45.93
CA ARG A 668 -29.78 46.29 -45.19
C ARG A 668 -28.44 47.02 -45.30
N ALA A 669 -28.48 48.35 -45.39
CA ALA A 669 -27.28 49.21 -45.42
C ALA A 669 -27.16 50.10 -44.17
N ASP A 670 -28.24 50.21 -43.40
CA ASP A 670 -28.42 51.05 -42.21
C ASP A 670 -28.06 50.34 -40.90
N ILE A 671 -27.86 49.01 -40.92
CA ILE A 671 -27.49 48.18 -39.77
C ILE A 671 -26.65 46.98 -40.20
N VAL A 672 -25.67 46.58 -39.38
CA VAL A 672 -24.78 45.44 -39.65
C VAL A 672 -24.56 44.58 -38.41
N ALA A 673 -24.11 43.33 -38.60
CA ALA A 673 -23.51 42.53 -37.55
C ALA A 673 -22.10 43.06 -37.25
N ALA A 674 -21.86 43.48 -36.01
CA ALA A 674 -20.65 44.21 -35.62
C ALA A 674 -19.72 43.42 -34.70
N ILE A 675 -20.27 42.58 -33.81
CA ILE A 675 -19.45 41.82 -32.84
C ILE A 675 -19.98 40.39 -32.73
N SER A 676 -19.15 39.42 -33.10
CA SER A 676 -19.33 38.00 -32.75
C SER A 676 -18.88 37.80 -31.31
N SER A 677 -19.82 37.94 -30.37
CA SER A 677 -19.51 37.96 -28.93
C SER A 677 -19.32 36.55 -28.40
N SER A 678 -20.27 35.66 -28.68
CA SER A 678 -20.25 34.24 -28.33
C SER A 678 -20.91 33.40 -29.44
N PRO A 679 -20.87 32.06 -29.39
CA PRO A 679 -21.53 31.21 -30.39
C PRO A 679 -23.03 31.48 -30.53
N HIS A 680 -23.65 32.05 -29.50
CA HIS A 680 -25.08 32.31 -29.44
C HIS A 680 -25.45 33.80 -29.29
N SER A 681 -24.47 34.71 -29.24
CA SER A 681 -24.72 36.14 -29.06
C SER A 681 -23.92 37.02 -30.03
N THR A 682 -24.62 37.96 -30.66
CA THR A 682 -24.07 38.91 -31.63
C THR A 682 -24.48 40.34 -31.26
N VAL A 683 -23.61 41.33 -31.48
CA VAL A 683 -24.00 42.74 -31.39
C VAL A 683 -24.23 43.31 -32.78
N VAL A 684 -25.40 43.89 -33.02
CA VAL A 684 -25.73 44.68 -34.21
C VAL A 684 -25.45 46.15 -33.97
N SER A 685 -25.05 46.86 -35.03
CA SER A 685 -24.62 48.26 -34.97
C SER A 685 -25.08 49.02 -36.21
N GLY A 686 -25.63 50.22 -36.02
CA GLY A 686 -26.10 51.04 -37.14
C GLY A 686 -26.93 52.24 -36.71
N ASP A 687 -27.81 52.68 -37.60
CA ASP A 687 -28.69 53.81 -37.39
C ASP A 687 -29.66 53.55 -36.22
N PRO A 688 -29.92 54.53 -35.33
CA PRO A 688 -30.76 54.34 -34.14
C PRO A 688 -32.20 53.90 -34.44
N ALA A 689 -32.73 54.23 -35.62
CA ALA A 689 -34.06 53.77 -36.04
C ALA A 689 -34.02 52.30 -36.47
N ALA A 690 -33.05 51.92 -37.28
CA ALA A 690 -32.85 50.56 -37.79
C ALA A 690 -32.58 49.57 -36.65
N VAL A 691 -31.70 49.94 -35.71
CA VAL A 691 -31.40 49.11 -34.54
C VAL A 691 -32.65 48.90 -33.68
N ARG A 692 -33.48 49.93 -33.47
CA ARG A 692 -34.74 49.78 -32.71
C ARG A 692 -35.78 48.93 -33.43
N GLU A 693 -35.89 49.07 -34.75
CA GLU A 693 -36.79 48.27 -35.59
C GLU A 693 -36.43 46.78 -35.51
N VAL A 694 -35.18 46.43 -35.82
CA VAL A 694 -34.69 45.05 -35.82
C VAL A 694 -34.71 44.45 -34.41
N ALA A 695 -34.27 45.22 -33.40
CA ALA A 695 -34.34 44.81 -32.00
C ALA A 695 -35.78 44.46 -31.58
N GLY A 696 -36.75 45.32 -31.91
CA GLY A 696 -38.15 45.11 -31.57
C GLY A 696 -38.77 43.93 -32.32
N GLU A 697 -38.41 43.71 -33.59
CA GLU A 697 -38.86 42.56 -34.37
C GLU A 697 -38.37 41.25 -33.74
N TRP A 698 -37.09 41.16 -33.41
CA TRP A 698 -36.50 39.95 -32.85
C TRP A 698 -36.93 39.70 -31.40
N GLU A 699 -37.07 40.75 -30.60
CA GLU A 699 -37.68 40.64 -29.26
C GLU A 699 -39.13 40.15 -29.35
N GLY A 700 -39.92 40.65 -30.31
CA GLY A 700 -41.28 40.17 -30.59
C GLY A 700 -41.34 38.72 -31.08
N ALA A 701 -40.26 38.22 -31.69
CA ALA A 701 -40.08 36.82 -32.07
C ALA A 701 -39.55 35.93 -30.94
N GLY A 702 -39.39 36.48 -29.73
CA GLY A 702 -38.94 35.75 -28.53
C GLY A 702 -37.43 35.59 -28.40
N LEU A 703 -36.62 36.32 -29.19
CA LEU A 703 -35.16 36.31 -29.07
C LEU A 703 -34.71 37.27 -27.97
N MET A 704 -33.62 36.92 -27.28
CA MET A 704 -32.99 37.82 -26.31
C MET A 704 -32.44 39.05 -27.03
N VAL A 705 -32.83 40.24 -26.59
CA VAL A 705 -32.27 41.50 -27.08
C VAL A 705 -31.91 42.41 -25.90
N ARG A 706 -30.72 43.01 -25.93
CA ARG A 706 -30.25 43.95 -24.91
C ARG A 706 -29.59 45.16 -25.57
N GLN A 707 -30.09 46.35 -25.28
CA GLN A 707 -29.46 47.59 -25.76
C GLN A 707 -28.07 47.75 -25.15
N VAL A 708 -27.09 48.14 -25.98
CA VAL A 708 -25.74 48.47 -25.54
C VAL A 708 -25.69 49.97 -25.31
N ALA A 709 -25.17 50.39 -24.16
CA ALA A 709 -25.05 51.80 -23.80
C ALA A 709 -23.93 52.47 -24.64
N SER A 710 -24.26 52.81 -25.89
CA SER A 710 -23.42 53.53 -26.85
C SER A 710 -24.31 54.35 -27.77
N ASP A 711 -23.94 55.61 -28.00
CA ASP A 711 -24.55 56.53 -28.95
C ASP A 711 -23.77 56.62 -30.29
N VAL A 712 -22.80 55.71 -30.44
CA VAL A 712 -21.97 55.52 -31.64
C VAL A 712 -22.16 54.10 -32.16
N ALA A 713 -22.31 53.95 -33.48
CA ALA A 713 -22.39 52.66 -34.15
C ALA A 713 -20.99 52.14 -34.53
N PHE A 714 -20.25 51.61 -33.55
CA PHE A 714 -18.91 51.03 -33.79
C PHE A 714 -18.98 49.86 -34.77
N HIS A 715 -17.89 49.63 -35.52
CA HIS A 715 -17.78 48.51 -36.48
C HIS A 715 -18.86 48.50 -37.57
N SER A 716 -19.31 49.70 -37.97
CA SER A 716 -20.35 49.89 -38.99
C SER A 716 -19.88 50.87 -40.08
N PRO A 717 -20.58 50.94 -41.25
CA PRO A 717 -20.29 51.92 -42.31
C PRO A 717 -20.24 53.38 -41.82
N GLN A 718 -20.86 53.71 -40.70
CA GLN A 718 -20.79 55.05 -40.11
C GLN A 718 -19.34 55.48 -39.78
N MET A 719 -18.45 54.53 -39.55
CA MET A 719 -17.03 54.78 -39.28
C MET A 719 -16.22 55.14 -40.54
N ASP A 720 -16.73 54.87 -41.74
CA ASP A 720 -15.99 55.04 -43.01
C ASP A 720 -15.46 56.47 -43.18
N GLN A 721 -16.21 57.46 -42.70
CA GLN A 721 -15.82 58.88 -42.75
C GLN A 721 -14.61 59.24 -41.87
N LEU A 722 -14.22 58.37 -40.95
CA LEU A 722 -13.12 58.59 -39.99
C LEU A 722 -11.84 57.84 -40.34
N LEU A 723 -11.91 56.83 -41.22
CA LEU A 723 -10.83 55.84 -41.40
C LEU A 723 -9.54 56.46 -41.95
N THR A 724 -9.65 57.31 -42.97
CA THR A 724 -8.48 57.97 -43.56
C THR A 724 -7.78 58.88 -42.56
N GLU A 725 -8.55 59.65 -41.77
CA GLU A 725 -8.00 60.53 -40.74
C GLU A 725 -7.39 59.73 -39.59
N LEU A 726 -8.00 58.61 -39.18
CA LEU A 726 -7.44 57.72 -38.15
C LEU A 726 -6.13 57.08 -38.61
N ALA A 727 -6.07 56.58 -39.84
CA ALA A 727 -4.85 56.00 -40.40
C ALA A 727 -3.71 57.04 -40.46
N ALA A 728 -4.02 58.28 -40.86
CA ALA A 728 -3.05 59.37 -40.86
C ALA A 728 -2.62 59.78 -39.44
N ALA A 729 -3.56 59.81 -38.48
CA ALA A 729 -3.29 60.13 -37.08
C ALA A 729 -2.49 59.06 -36.35
N ALA A 730 -2.34 57.86 -36.93
CA ALA A 730 -1.56 56.75 -36.41
C ALA A 730 -0.25 56.51 -37.20
N ALA A 731 0.12 57.41 -38.12
CA ALA A 731 1.24 57.21 -39.03
C ALA A 731 2.63 57.35 -38.36
N ASP A 732 2.72 58.03 -37.22
CA ASP A 732 3.92 58.23 -36.40
C ASP A 732 4.10 57.17 -35.30
N LEU A 733 3.17 56.22 -35.18
CA LEU A 733 3.32 55.09 -34.25
C LEU A 733 4.47 54.19 -34.69
N THR A 734 5.13 53.56 -33.72
CA THR A 734 6.20 52.57 -33.98
C THR A 734 5.76 51.19 -33.50
N PRO A 735 5.07 50.39 -34.33
CA PRO A 735 4.69 49.03 -33.96
C PRO A 735 5.91 48.12 -33.86
N HIS A 736 5.91 47.25 -32.85
CA HIS A 736 6.91 46.21 -32.65
C HIS A 736 6.27 44.81 -32.77
N PRO A 737 7.05 43.77 -33.08
CA PRO A 737 6.60 42.40 -32.87
C PRO A 737 6.23 42.20 -31.39
N PRO A 738 5.10 41.53 -31.08
CA PRO A 738 4.70 41.32 -29.70
C PRO A 738 5.61 40.30 -28.98
N ASP A 739 5.84 40.51 -27.69
CA ASP A 739 6.61 39.62 -26.80
C ASP A 739 5.89 38.29 -26.55
N VAL A 740 4.55 38.32 -26.57
CA VAL A 740 3.66 37.16 -26.42
C VAL A 740 2.58 37.17 -27.50
N PRO A 741 2.06 36.01 -27.94
CA PRO A 741 0.99 35.95 -28.93
C PRO A 741 -0.18 36.89 -28.65
N MET A 742 -0.63 37.58 -29.70
CA MET A 742 -1.80 38.46 -29.66
C MET A 742 -2.86 37.90 -30.62
N TYR A 743 -3.96 37.37 -30.08
CA TYR A 743 -5.08 36.94 -30.91
C TYR A 743 -5.95 38.14 -31.26
N ARG A 744 -6.01 38.43 -32.55
CA ARG A 744 -6.66 39.63 -33.08
C ARG A 744 -8.12 39.37 -33.38
N THR A 745 -8.97 40.33 -33.05
CA THR A 745 -10.41 40.20 -33.27
C THR A 745 -10.90 40.99 -34.48
N ALA A 746 -10.10 41.91 -35.02
CA ALA A 746 -10.46 42.75 -36.17
C ALA A 746 -10.22 42.09 -37.55
N VAL A 747 -9.50 40.96 -37.59
CA VAL A 747 -9.14 40.25 -38.83
C VAL A 747 -9.75 38.84 -38.84
N ALA A 748 -9.91 38.26 -40.02
CA ALA A 748 -10.51 36.93 -40.17
C ALA A 748 -9.67 35.80 -39.54
N ASP A 749 -8.34 35.88 -39.65
CA ASP A 749 -7.41 34.96 -38.99
C ASP A 749 -6.92 35.58 -37.66
N PRO A 750 -7.34 35.04 -36.50
CA PRO A 750 -6.93 35.58 -35.21
C PRO A 750 -5.43 35.46 -34.94
N ARG A 751 -4.73 34.54 -35.61
CA ARG A 751 -3.27 34.30 -35.46
C ARG A 751 -2.43 35.07 -36.49
N SER A 752 -3.05 36.01 -37.21
CA SER A 752 -2.36 36.83 -38.20
C SER A 752 -1.07 37.45 -37.64
N ALA A 753 -0.09 37.76 -38.49
CA ALA A 753 1.14 38.46 -38.13
C ALA A 753 1.25 39.89 -38.72
N ARG A 754 0.13 40.45 -39.21
CA ARG A 754 0.09 41.83 -39.74
C ARG A 754 0.60 42.86 -38.72
N SER A 755 1.30 43.89 -39.23
CA SER A 755 1.77 45.01 -38.43
C SER A 755 0.60 45.83 -37.87
N LEU A 756 0.71 46.31 -36.63
CA LEU A 756 -0.29 47.14 -35.97
C LEU A 756 -0.14 48.63 -36.35
N ASP A 757 -0.08 48.91 -37.65
CA ASP A 757 0.06 50.28 -38.19
C ASP A 757 -1.29 51.01 -38.29
N GLY A 758 -1.27 52.25 -38.79
CA GLY A 758 -2.51 53.04 -38.94
C GLY A 758 -3.58 52.39 -39.83
N THR A 759 -3.19 51.54 -40.79
CA THR A 759 -4.14 50.78 -41.62
C THR A 759 -4.86 49.73 -40.77
N TYR A 760 -4.12 49.04 -39.92
CA TYR A 760 -4.68 48.07 -38.97
C TYR A 760 -5.67 48.75 -38.01
N TRP A 761 -5.33 49.90 -37.44
CA TRP A 761 -6.20 50.57 -36.48
C TRP A 761 -7.46 51.17 -37.11
N ALA A 762 -7.38 51.60 -38.37
CA ALA A 762 -8.56 51.95 -39.16
C ALA A 762 -9.46 50.71 -39.41
N GLU A 763 -8.86 49.57 -39.75
CA GLU A 763 -9.58 48.29 -39.90
C GLU A 763 -10.21 47.86 -38.57
N ASN A 764 -9.51 47.92 -37.43
CA ASN A 764 -10.04 47.62 -36.09
C ASN A 764 -11.22 48.52 -35.67
N LEU A 765 -11.32 49.76 -36.17
CA LEU A 765 -12.50 50.61 -35.90
C LEU A 765 -13.72 50.21 -36.74
N ARG A 766 -13.50 49.62 -37.92
CA ARG A 766 -14.53 49.40 -38.94
C ARG A 766 -14.99 47.95 -39.08
N ALA A 767 -14.06 47.00 -39.02
CA ALA A 767 -14.31 45.58 -39.26
C ALA A 767 -15.05 44.94 -38.08
N PRO A 768 -15.80 43.84 -38.31
CA PRO A 768 -16.45 43.14 -37.22
C PRO A 768 -15.46 42.55 -36.21
N VAL A 769 -15.80 42.60 -34.93
CA VAL A 769 -15.00 42.02 -33.84
C VAL A 769 -15.34 40.54 -33.68
N ARG A 770 -14.35 39.67 -33.83
CA ARG A 770 -14.48 38.20 -33.84
C ARG A 770 -13.94 37.55 -32.56
N LEU A 771 -14.58 37.83 -31.42
CA LEU A 771 -14.13 37.30 -30.11
C LEU A 771 -14.15 35.77 -30.07
N THR A 772 -15.22 35.16 -30.61
CA THR A 772 -15.37 33.69 -30.67
C THR A 772 -14.19 33.00 -31.33
N SER A 773 -13.75 33.51 -32.47
CA SER A 773 -12.60 32.96 -33.21
C SER A 773 -11.28 33.11 -32.45
N ALA A 774 -11.09 34.24 -31.76
CA ALA A 774 -9.88 34.47 -30.96
C ALA A 774 -9.81 33.54 -29.72
N VAL A 775 -10.94 33.32 -29.03
CA VAL A 775 -11.01 32.39 -27.89
C VAL A 775 -10.77 30.96 -28.34
N ALA A 776 -11.43 30.51 -29.41
CA ALA A 776 -11.21 29.18 -29.98
C ALA A 776 -9.74 28.95 -30.36
N ALA A 777 -9.10 29.92 -31.02
CA ALA A 777 -7.69 29.84 -31.38
C ALA A 777 -6.77 29.73 -30.15
N ALA A 778 -7.05 30.46 -29.07
CA ALA A 778 -6.26 30.36 -27.84
C ALA A 778 -6.41 28.99 -27.15
N VAL A 779 -7.62 28.43 -27.13
CA VAL A 779 -7.88 27.09 -26.57
C VAL A 779 -7.19 25.99 -27.38
N GLU A 780 -7.29 26.08 -28.71
CA GLU A 780 -6.58 25.20 -29.67
C GLU A 780 -5.05 25.23 -29.46
N ASP A 781 -4.49 26.40 -29.12
CA ASP A 781 -3.07 26.56 -28.84
C ASP A 781 -2.67 26.12 -27.41
N GLY A 782 -3.61 25.57 -26.64
CA GLY A 782 -3.36 24.93 -25.34
C GLY A 782 -3.61 25.83 -24.12
N HIS A 783 -4.06 27.08 -24.28
CA HIS A 783 -4.36 27.94 -23.13
C HIS A 783 -5.57 27.41 -22.35
N ARG A 784 -5.49 27.45 -21.01
CA ARG A 784 -6.53 26.95 -20.09
C ARG A 784 -6.92 27.96 -19.00
N ALA A 785 -6.50 29.20 -19.13
CA ALA A 785 -6.86 30.28 -18.21
C ALA A 785 -7.04 31.60 -18.98
N PHE A 786 -8.16 32.28 -18.75
CA PHE A 786 -8.50 33.59 -19.32
C PHE A 786 -8.77 34.57 -18.18
N LEU A 787 -8.10 35.71 -18.20
CA LEU A 787 -8.23 36.74 -17.17
C LEU A 787 -8.62 38.06 -17.81
N GLU A 788 -9.82 38.54 -17.51
CA GLU A 788 -10.29 39.83 -18.01
C GLU A 788 -9.63 40.98 -17.23
N ILE A 789 -8.82 41.76 -17.95
CA ILE A 789 -8.17 42.97 -17.45
C ILE A 789 -9.08 44.14 -17.81
N SER A 790 -9.96 44.51 -16.88
CA SER A 790 -10.96 45.55 -17.09
C SER A 790 -11.47 46.16 -15.78
N PRO A 791 -12.05 47.38 -15.81
CA PRO A 791 -12.75 47.97 -14.65
C PRO A 791 -14.01 47.23 -14.22
N HIS A 792 -14.56 46.39 -15.11
CA HIS A 792 -15.74 45.57 -14.89
C HIS A 792 -15.81 44.48 -15.98
N PRO A 793 -16.11 43.21 -15.63
CA PRO A 793 -16.22 42.14 -16.61
C PRO A 793 -17.33 42.40 -17.63
N VAL A 794 -16.96 42.49 -18.91
CA VAL A 794 -17.88 42.63 -20.04
C VAL A 794 -17.88 41.36 -20.91
N VAL A 795 -16.72 40.71 -21.06
CA VAL A 795 -16.53 39.59 -22.00
C VAL A 795 -16.37 38.24 -21.30
N ALA A 796 -16.15 38.20 -19.98
CA ALA A 796 -16.02 36.97 -19.21
C ALA A 796 -17.19 35.99 -19.41
N HIS A 797 -18.42 36.49 -19.51
CA HIS A 797 -19.58 35.64 -19.80
C HIS A 797 -19.52 35.05 -21.22
N SER A 798 -19.17 35.87 -22.22
CA SER A 798 -19.04 35.43 -23.61
C SER A 798 -17.90 34.42 -23.81
N ILE A 799 -16.81 34.55 -23.05
CA ILE A 799 -15.73 33.56 -23.03
C ILE A 799 -16.25 32.23 -22.46
N ASN A 800 -16.96 32.25 -21.33
CA ASN A 800 -17.56 31.04 -20.76
C ASN A 800 -18.53 30.35 -21.73
N GLU A 801 -19.34 31.11 -22.47
CA GLU A 801 -20.21 30.55 -23.51
C GLU A 801 -19.38 29.90 -24.64
N CYS A 802 -18.29 30.54 -25.09
CA CYS A 802 -17.39 29.93 -26.09
C CYS A 802 -16.78 28.60 -25.61
N LEU A 803 -16.38 28.53 -24.33
CA LEU A 803 -15.75 27.34 -23.75
C LEU A 803 -16.76 26.21 -23.55
N THR A 804 -18.00 26.55 -23.15
CA THR A 804 -19.08 25.58 -22.98
C THR A 804 -19.47 24.94 -24.32
N ASP A 805 -19.53 25.74 -25.40
CA ASP A 805 -19.83 25.25 -26.76
C ASP A 805 -18.71 24.34 -27.32
N GLN A 806 -17.50 24.44 -26.78
CA GLN A 806 -16.34 23.61 -27.14
C GLN A 806 -16.14 22.39 -26.20
N ASP A 807 -17.08 22.13 -25.27
CA ASP A 807 -16.97 21.10 -24.23
C ASP A 807 -15.72 21.24 -23.31
N GLU A 808 -15.22 22.46 -23.12
CA GLU A 808 -14.01 22.78 -22.34
C GLU A 808 -14.36 23.31 -20.93
N ALA A 809 -14.95 22.44 -20.10
CA ALA A 809 -15.47 22.81 -18.77
C ALA A 809 -14.39 23.07 -17.70
N GLU A 810 -13.13 22.70 -17.95
CA GLU A 810 -12.01 22.79 -16.99
C GLU A 810 -11.17 24.07 -17.14
N VAL A 811 -11.59 25.01 -17.98
CA VAL A 811 -10.88 26.27 -18.25
C VAL A 811 -11.26 27.35 -17.24
N PHE A 812 -10.25 27.98 -16.63
CA PHE A 812 -10.47 29.09 -15.70
C PHE A 812 -10.81 30.38 -16.45
N VAL A 813 -11.89 31.06 -16.05
CA VAL A 813 -12.24 32.42 -16.51
C VAL A 813 -12.39 33.34 -15.30
N GLY A 814 -11.45 34.28 -15.15
CA GLY A 814 -11.43 35.29 -14.09
C GLY A 814 -11.60 36.72 -14.60
N TRP A 815 -11.75 37.66 -13.68
CA TRP A 815 -11.80 39.11 -13.95
C TRP A 815 -11.07 39.87 -12.85
N THR A 816 -10.67 41.11 -13.16
CA THR A 816 -9.86 41.91 -12.22
C THR A 816 -10.70 42.75 -11.25
N LEU A 817 -11.67 43.52 -11.74
CA LEU A 817 -12.52 44.40 -10.92
C LEU A 817 -14.00 44.18 -11.21
N ARG A 818 -14.87 44.67 -10.33
CA ARG A 818 -16.32 44.67 -10.52
C ARG A 818 -16.89 46.03 -10.12
N ARG A 819 -17.76 46.57 -10.98
CA ARG A 819 -18.48 47.83 -10.74
C ARG A 819 -19.21 47.80 -9.40
N ASP A 820 -19.18 48.93 -8.70
CA ASP A 820 -19.85 49.19 -7.42
C ASP A 820 -19.41 48.25 -6.27
N ARG A 821 -18.18 47.71 -6.34
CA ARG A 821 -17.52 46.95 -5.25
C ARG A 821 -16.19 47.63 -4.87
N PRO A 822 -15.72 47.50 -3.62
CA PRO A 822 -14.39 47.98 -3.22
C PRO A 822 -13.30 47.37 -4.12
N GLU A 823 -12.40 48.20 -4.64
CA GLU A 823 -11.45 47.80 -5.67
C GLU A 823 -10.35 46.92 -5.09
N ASP A 824 -9.85 47.27 -3.91
CA ASP A 824 -8.79 46.53 -3.21
C ASP A 824 -9.25 45.12 -2.84
N GLU A 825 -10.47 44.98 -2.30
CA GLU A 825 -11.05 43.68 -1.96
C GLU A 825 -11.27 42.82 -3.20
N THR A 826 -11.84 43.41 -4.27
CA THR A 826 -12.12 42.67 -5.51
C THR A 826 -10.83 42.22 -6.20
N LEU A 827 -9.77 43.04 -6.16
CA LEU A 827 -8.45 42.68 -6.67
C LEU A 827 -7.85 41.51 -5.89
N LEU A 828 -7.92 41.54 -4.55
CA LEU A 828 -7.43 40.45 -3.71
C LEU A 828 -8.22 39.15 -3.92
N GLU A 829 -9.55 39.23 -4.11
CA GLU A 829 -10.38 38.08 -4.52
C GLU A 829 -9.93 37.52 -5.88
N ALA A 830 -9.63 38.39 -6.85
CA ALA A 830 -9.15 37.97 -8.17
C ALA A 830 -7.78 37.28 -8.10
N ILE A 831 -6.86 37.81 -7.29
CA ILE A 831 -5.53 37.21 -7.04
C ILE A 831 -5.69 35.85 -6.35
N ALA A 832 -6.58 35.76 -5.35
CA ALA A 832 -6.91 34.51 -4.67
C ALA A 832 -7.46 33.46 -5.65
N ALA A 833 -8.40 33.85 -6.52
CA ALA A 833 -8.97 32.97 -7.55
C ALA A 833 -7.91 32.52 -8.56
N ALA A 834 -7.04 33.43 -9.01
CA ALA A 834 -5.92 33.11 -9.87
C ALA A 834 -5.00 32.05 -9.24
N HIS A 835 -4.57 32.26 -7.99
CA HIS A 835 -3.76 31.27 -7.26
C HIS A 835 -4.44 29.91 -7.12
N CYS A 836 -5.73 29.91 -6.75
CA CYS A 836 -6.53 28.71 -6.57
C CYS A 836 -6.68 27.88 -7.85
N ASN A 837 -6.61 28.52 -9.02
CA ASN A 837 -6.68 27.88 -10.33
C ASN A 837 -5.30 27.66 -10.98
N GLY A 838 -4.21 27.79 -10.23
CA GLY A 838 -2.87 27.42 -10.68
C GLY A 838 -2.02 28.56 -11.24
N LEU A 839 -2.53 29.78 -11.31
CA LEU A 839 -1.76 30.92 -11.81
C LEU A 839 -0.70 31.36 -10.79
N ALA A 840 0.44 31.83 -11.30
CA ALA A 840 1.54 32.34 -10.50
C ALA A 840 1.13 33.63 -9.78
N VAL A 841 1.47 33.69 -8.49
CA VAL A 841 1.27 34.87 -7.63
C VAL A 841 2.54 35.07 -6.81
N ASP A 842 3.06 36.28 -6.83
CA ASP A 842 4.17 36.70 -5.98
C ASP A 842 3.68 36.97 -4.55
N TRP A 843 3.82 35.95 -3.71
CA TRP A 843 3.46 36.02 -2.30
C TRP A 843 4.37 36.92 -1.48
N SER A 844 5.53 37.37 -2.00
CA SER A 844 6.42 38.26 -1.23
C SER A 844 5.77 39.62 -0.99
N ARG A 845 4.89 40.08 -1.88
CA ARG A 845 4.13 41.31 -1.67
C ARG A 845 2.98 41.16 -0.67
N LEU A 846 2.33 40.00 -0.68
CA LEU A 846 1.17 39.68 0.16
C LEU A 846 1.57 39.20 1.57
N GLN A 847 2.76 38.59 1.68
CA GLN A 847 3.33 38.01 2.89
C GLN A 847 4.86 38.26 2.95
N PRO A 848 5.32 39.52 3.13
CA PRO A 848 6.70 39.92 2.93
C PRO A 848 7.73 39.40 3.93
N ALA A 849 7.37 39.28 5.22
CA ALA A 849 8.28 38.76 6.23
C ALA A 849 7.52 38.18 7.43
N GLY A 850 8.01 37.07 7.95
CA GLY A 850 7.54 36.42 9.16
C GLY A 850 8.48 35.30 9.58
N ASP A 851 8.45 34.92 10.85
CA ASP A 851 9.20 33.77 11.33
C ASP A 851 8.52 32.46 10.88
N LEU A 852 9.29 31.39 10.75
CA LEU A 852 8.71 30.07 10.48
C LEU A 852 8.01 29.55 11.74
N VAL A 853 6.71 29.26 11.63
CA VAL A 853 5.90 28.70 12.72
C VAL A 853 5.66 27.21 12.49
N ALA A 854 5.63 26.41 13.57
CA ALA A 854 5.21 25.01 13.51
C ALA A 854 3.68 24.90 13.30
N LEU A 855 3.23 25.16 12.08
CA LEU A 855 1.87 24.88 11.69
C LEU A 855 1.61 23.36 11.70
N PRO A 856 0.37 22.91 11.94
CA PRO A 856 -0.01 21.51 11.77
C PRO A 856 0.41 21.00 10.40
N THR A 857 0.88 19.75 10.36
CA THR A 857 1.13 19.06 9.09
C THR A 857 -0.19 18.71 8.42
N ARG A 858 -0.13 18.47 7.10
CA ARG A 858 -1.28 18.03 6.30
C ARG A 858 -1.81 16.68 6.77
N THR A 859 -3.03 16.36 6.36
CA THR A 859 -3.66 15.06 6.62
C THR A 859 -3.60 14.15 5.40
N TRP A 860 -3.31 12.88 5.64
CA TRP A 860 -3.29 11.82 4.64
C TRP A 860 -4.67 11.23 4.39
N GLU A 861 -4.92 10.73 3.17
CA GLU A 861 -6.10 9.96 2.79
C GLU A 861 -5.81 8.46 2.90
N HIS A 862 -5.56 8.01 4.12
CA HIS A 862 -5.15 6.63 4.37
C HIS A 862 -6.19 5.61 3.89
N ARG A 863 -5.73 4.70 3.03
CA ARG A 863 -6.38 3.43 2.72
C ARG A 863 -5.50 2.29 3.19
N SER A 864 -6.11 1.17 3.55
CA SER A 864 -5.35 0.00 3.96
C SER A 864 -4.72 -0.67 2.74
N HIS A 865 -3.41 -0.83 2.77
CA HIS A 865 -2.61 -1.54 1.78
C HIS A 865 -1.87 -2.68 2.49
N TRP A 866 -2.36 -3.89 2.31
CA TRP A 866 -1.80 -5.07 2.96
C TRP A 866 -1.96 -6.28 2.06
N ARG A 867 -0.88 -7.06 1.91
CA ARG A 867 -0.91 -8.33 1.19
C ARG A 867 -0.60 -9.47 2.15
N GLU A 868 -1.58 -10.33 2.35
CA GLU A 868 -1.34 -11.62 2.98
C GLU A 868 -0.82 -12.61 1.92
N PRO A 869 0.24 -13.37 2.22
CA PRO A 869 0.67 -14.47 1.36
C PRO A 869 -0.50 -15.44 1.15
N GLU A 870 -0.74 -15.87 -0.09
CA GLU A 870 -1.77 -16.88 -0.34
C GLU A 870 -1.37 -18.17 0.39
N SER A 871 -2.21 -18.65 1.30
CA SER A 871 -1.99 -19.93 1.98
C SER A 871 -2.17 -21.07 0.99
N ARG A 872 -1.12 -21.36 0.22
CA ARG A 872 -0.99 -22.59 -0.53
C ARG A 872 0.24 -23.29 -0.01
N THR A 873 0.04 -24.44 0.60
CA THR A 873 1.07 -25.47 0.63
C THR A 873 0.73 -26.47 -0.48
N PRO A 874 0.99 -26.18 -1.78
CA PRO A 874 0.92 -27.20 -2.80
C PRO A 874 2.22 -28.01 -2.70
N GLY A 875 2.19 -29.15 -2.01
CA GLY A 875 3.31 -30.12 -2.09
C GLY A 875 3.65 -30.92 -0.84
N MET A 876 3.16 -30.58 0.35
CA MET A 876 3.29 -31.47 1.52
C MET A 876 1.97 -32.20 1.73
N ALA A 877 1.96 -33.52 1.50
CA ALA A 877 0.88 -34.40 1.89
C ALA A 877 0.52 -34.12 3.37
N ARG A 878 -0.68 -33.58 3.61
CA ARG A 878 -1.17 -33.38 4.97
C ARG A 878 -1.34 -34.76 5.59
N ARG A 879 -0.47 -35.09 6.55
CA ARG A 879 -0.60 -36.30 7.37
C ARG A 879 -1.96 -36.25 8.09
N HIS A 880 -2.65 -37.38 8.14
CA HIS A 880 -3.84 -37.55 8.97
C HIS A 880 -3.50 -37.34 10.46
N ASP A 881 -4.50 -37.00 11.28
CA ASP A 881 -4.31 -36.90 12.73
C ASP A 881 -4.27 -38.32 13.33
N VAL A 882 -3.12 -38.72 13.89
CA VAL A 882 -2.97 -40.04 14.51
C VAL A 882 -3.95 -40.27 15.66
N ARG A 883 -4.46 -39.21 16.30
CA ARG A 883 -5.40 -39.28 17.43
C ARG A 883 -6.85 -39.53 17.00
N SER A 884 -7.18 -39.32 15.72
CA SER A 884 -8.51 -39.66 15.19
C SER A 884 -8.65 -41.16 14.90
N HIS A 885 -7.55 -41.92 14.92
CA HIS A 885 -7.52 -43.33 14.56
C HIS A 885 -8.12 -43.62 13.17
N THR A 886 -7.99 -42.67 12.24
CA THR A 886 -8.46 -42.77 10.86
C THR A 886 -7.36 -42.40 9.88
N LEU A 887 -7.52 -42.82 8.62
CA LEU A 887 -6.66 -42.44 7.50
C LEU A 887 -7.23 -41.26 6.70
N LEU A 888 -8.03 -40.39 7.34
CA LEU A 888 -8.61 -39.22 6.69
C LEU A 888 -7.67 -38.02 6.80
N GLY A 889 -7.10 -37.62 5.66
CA GLY A 889 -6.37 -36.37 5.51
C GLY A 889 -7.31 -35.20 5.17
N SER A 890 -6.85 -34.27 4.33
CA SER A 890 -7.71 -33.13 3.94
C SER A 890 -8.74 -33.51 2.87
N PRO A 891 -10.03 -33.19 3.07
CA PRO A 891 -11.06 -33.44 2.06
C PRO A 891 -10.92 -32.46 0.89
N THR A 892 -11.06 -32.98 -0.31
CA THR A 892 -11.24 -32.24 -1.56
C THR A 892 -12.61 -32.58 -2.12
N ALA A 893 -13.45 -31.57 -2.32
CA ALA A 893 -14.72 -31.72 -3.03
C ALA A 893 -14.51 -31.42 -4.51
N ILE A 894 -15.06 -32.27 -5.39
CA ILE A 894 -15.02 -32.03 -6.84
C ILE A 894 -16.29 -31.27 -7.24
N ALA A 895 -16.11 -30.07 -7.79
CA ALA A 895 -17.22 -29.22 -8.20
C ALA A 895 -18.11 -29.94 -9.24
N GLY A 896 -19.42 -29.94 -9.00
CA GLY A 896 -20.40 -30.58 -9.88
C GLY A 896 -20.59 -32.09 -9.68
N THR A 897 -19.96 -32.70 -8.66
CA THR A 897 -20.15 -34.12 -8.31
C THR A 897 -20.37 -34.31 -6.80
N GLU A 898 -20.83 -35.50 -6.40
CA GLU A 898 -20.88 -35.92 -4.98
C GLU A 898 -19.54 -36.51 -4.49
N LEU A 899 -18.52 -36.50 -5.35
CA LEU A 899 -17.21 -37.09 -5.09
C LEU A 899 -16.48 -36.29 -4.02
N ARG A 900 -16.07 -36.98 -2.95
CA ARG A 900 -15.15 -36.45 -1.95
C ARG A 900 -13.91 -37.32 -1.89
N VAL A 901 -12.75 -36.67 -1.95
CA VAL A 901 -11.45 -37.34 -1.94
C VAL A 901 -10.66 -36.82 -0.75
N TRP A 902 -10.23 -37.70 0.14
CA TRP A 902 -9.27 -37.41 1.19
C TRP A 902 -7.92 -37.97 0.77
N HIS A 903 -6.85 -37.21 1.00
CA HIS A 903 -5.49 -37.62 0.70
C HIS A 903 -4.59 -37.43 1.92
N THR A 904 -3.81 -38.45 2.27
CA THR A 904 -2.82 -38.44 3.36
C THR A 904 -1.59 -39.27 2.96
N SER A 905 -0.50 -39.13 3.69
CA SER A 905 0.58 -40.13 3.69
C SER A 905 0.54 -41.03 4.93
N LEU A 906 1.12 -42.23 4.82
CA LEU A 906 1.25 -43.22 5.88
C LEU A 906 2.66 -43.82 5.89
N ASP A 907 3.29 -43.82 7.05
CA ASP A 907 4.55 -44.51 7.38
C ASP A 907 4.53 -44.93 8.87
N ASP A 908 5.59 -45.57 9.35
CA ASP A 908 5.71 -45.99 10.76
C ASP A 908 5.68 -44.80 11.75
N ALA A 909 6.01 -43.59 11.31
CA ALA A 909 6.08 -42.39 12.16
C ALA A 909 4.72 -41.72 12.37
N ASN A 910 3.70 -42.04 11.57
CA ASN A 910 2.35 -41.50 11.71
C ASN A 910 1.25 -42.56 11.72
N ARG A 911 1.49 -43.72 12.34
CA ARG A 911 0.48 -44.77 12.48
C ARG A 911 -0.77 -44.25 13.24
N PRO A 912 -1.99 -44.48 12.73
CA PRO A 912 -3.24 -44.05 13.38
C PRO A 912 -3.67 -44.99 14.52
N TYR A 913 -2.71 -45.64 15.18
CA TYR A 913 -2.95 -46.55 16.29
C TYR A 913 -1.68 -46.57 17.18
N PRO A 914 -1.83 -46.62 18.52
CA PRO A 914 -0.72 -46.41 19.44
C PRO A 914 0.16 -47.64 19.69
N GLY A 915 -0.36 -48.85 19.44
CA GLY A 915 0.34 -50.12 19.64
C GLY A 915 1.06 -50.62 18.38
N SER A 916 1.43 -51.91 18.40
CA SER A 916 1.91 -52.63 17.21
C SER A 916 0.86 -53.65 16.76
N HIS A 917 0.67 -53.79 15.46
CA HIS A 917 -0.20 -54.81 14.88
C HIS A 917 0.54 -55.61 13.80
N ALA A 918 1.59 -56.30 14.24
CA ALA A 918 2.44 -57.08 13.36
C ALA A 918 1.86 -58.47 13.08
N LEU A 919 1.81 -58.84 11.79
CA LEU A 919 1.54 -60.19 11.33
C LEU A 919 2.86 -60.80 10.84
N ASN A 920 3.36 -61.84 11.54
CA ASN A 920 4.66 -62.47 11.23
C ASN A 920 5.78 -61.42 11.03
N GLU A 921 5.94 -60.52 12.00
CA GLU A 921 6.95 -59.44 12.03
C GLU A 921 6.74 -58.29 11.02
N THR A 922 5.70 -58.34 10.18
CA THR A 922 5.33 -57.25 9.26
C THR A 922 4.22 -56.39 9.87
N GLU A 923 4.52 -55.12 10.11
CA GLU A 923 3.54 -54.15 10.64
C GLU A 923 2.47 -53.83 9.58
N ILE A 924 1.20 -54.06 9.94
CA ILE A 924 0.04 -53.78 9.09
C ILE A 924 -0.97 -52.90 9.82
N VAL A 925 -1.68 -52.05 9.08
CA VAL A 925 -2.76 -51.25 9.65
C VAL A 925 -3.91 -52.18 10.09
N PRO A 926 -4.40 -52.08 11.35
CA PRO A 926 -5.53 -52.88 11.83
C PRO A 926 -6.79 -52.65 11.01
N ALA A 927 -7.56 -53.71 10.78
CA ALA A 927 -8.88 -53.67 10.15
C ALA A 927 -9.83 -52.65 10.81
N ALA A 928 -9.73 -52.49 12.13
CA ALA A 928 -10.49 -51.52 12.91
C ALA A 928 -10.27 -50.06 12.45
N VAL A 929 -9.07 -49.71 11.99
CA VAL A 929 -8.74 -48.37 11.45
C VAL A 929 -9.44 -48.16 10.11
N PHE A 930 -9.55 -49.17 9.25
CA PHE A 930 -10.28 -49.04 7.99
C PHE A 930 -11.76 -48.78 8.23
N VAL A 931 -12.36 -49.53 9.16
CA VAL A 931 -13.77 -49.33 9.53
C VAL A 931 -13.99 -47.96 10.17
N ALA A 932 -13.13 -47.54 11.10
CA ALA A 932 -13.20 -46.20 11.68
C ALA A 932 -13.06 -45.10 10.62
N THR A 933 -12.15 -45.28 9.66
CA THR A 933 -11.96 -44.36 8.52
C THR A 933 -13.23 -44.21 7.69
N PHE A 934 -13.92 -45.31 7.40
CA PHE A 934 -15.18 -45.27 6.66
C PHE A 934 -16.35 -44.71 7.49
N MET A 935 -16.38 -44.98 8.80
CA MET A 935 -17.39 -44.41 9.70
C MET A 935 -17.28 -42.88 9.79
N ASP A 936 -16.07 -42.32 9.70
CA ASP A 936 -15.87 -40.87 9.73
C ASP A 936 -16.02 -40.21 8.35
N ALA A 937 -15.80 -40.95 7.26
CA ALA A 937 -15.93 -40.44 5.89
C ALA A 937 -17.39 -40.30 5.41
N ARG A 938 -18.35 -40.88 6.15
CA ARG A 938 -19.78 -40.87 5.81
C ARG A 938 -20.40 -39.46 5.95
N PRO A 939 -21.54 -39.17 5.30
CA PRO A 939 -22.27 -37.92 5.53
C PRO A 939 -22.70 -37.77 6.99
N ALA A 940 -22.72 -36.55 7.53
CA ALA A 940 -23.14 -36.31 8.92
C ALA A 940 -24.60 -36.73 9.23
N GLU A 941 -25.41 -36.91 8.18
CA GLU A 941 -26.84 -37.27 8.24
C GLU A 941 -27.10 -38.77 8.07
N SER A 942 -26.08 -39.59 7.76
CA SER A 942 -26.26 -41.04 7.64
C SER A 942 -26.25 -41.69 9.03
N ASP A 943 -27.30 -42.45 9.34
CA ASP A 943 -27.35 -43.31 10.53
C ASP A 943 -26.12 -44.23 10.61
N THR A 944 -25.80 -44.68 11.82
CA THR A 944 -24.50 -45.16 12.29
C THR A 944 -24.04 -46.55 11.78
N ALA A 945 -24.33 -46.90 10.52
CA ALA A 945 -23.98 -48.21 9.94
C ALA A 945 -23.17 -48.14 8.64
N LEU A 946 -22.39 -49.19 8.40
CA LEU A 946 -21.74 -49.53 7.13
C LEU A 946 -22.20 -50.92 6.70
N THR A 947 -22.38 -51.14 5.40
CA THR A 947 -22.70 -52.46 4.83
C THR A 947 -21.67 -52.86 3.77
N GLU A 948 -21.59 -54.15 3.48
CA GLU A 948 -20.68 -54.71 2.45
C GLU A 948 -19.21 -54.29 2.66
N VAL A 949 -18.76 -54.28 3.92
CA VAL A 949 -17.41 -53.85 4.27
C VAL A 949 -16.45 -54.96 3.86
N THR A 950 -15.64 -54.71 2.84
CA THR A 950 -14.70 -55.69 2.28
C THR A 950 -13.26 -55.23 2.49
N MET A 951 -12.40 -56.15 2.93
CA MET A 951 -10.98 -55.92 3.14
C MET A 951 -10.20 -56.87 2.25
N SER A 952 -9.64 -56.32 1.17
CA SER A 952 -9.03 -57.11 0.09
C SER A 952 -7.54 -57.32 0.28
N ARG A 953 -6.83 -56.33 0.85
CA ARG A 953 -5.37 -56.36 1.01
C ARG A 953 -4.91 -55.62 2.27
N PRO A 954 -3.94 -56.15 3.03
CA PRO A 954 -3.34 -55.41 4.14
C PRO A 954 -2.62 -54.15 3.64
N LEU A 955 -2.59 -53.12 4.48
CA LEU A 955 -1.82 -51.89 4.25
C LEU A 955 -0.61 -51.89 5.18
N MET A 956 0.59 -51.92 4.62
CA MET A 956 1.86 -51.94 5.37
C MET A 956 2.35 -50.52 5.64
N THR A 957 3.05 -50.31 6.76
CA THR A 957 3.55 -48.99 7.20
C THR A 957 5.06 -48.80 7.05
N ALA A 958 5.79 -49.86 6.72
CA ALA A 958 7.26 -49.86 6.64
C ALA A 958 7.84 -48.93 5.56
N GLU A 959 7.06 -48.60 4.53
CA GLU A 959 7.43 -47.69 3.44
C GLU A 959 6.43 -46.54 3.37
N LEU A 960 6.91 -45.34 3.00
CA LEU A 960 6.05 -44.17 2.84
C LEU A 960 5.06 -44.38 1.70
N ARG A 961 3.77 -44.30 2.03
CA ARG A 961 2.66 -44.49 1.09
C ARG A 961 1.79 -43.26 0.99
N ASP A 962 1.38 -42.93 -0.23
CA ASP A 962 0.23 -42.08 -0.46
C ASP A 962 -1.03 -42.93 -0.22
N VAL A 963 -1.96 -42.42 0.58
CA VAL A 963 -3.23 -43.06 0.90
C VAL A 963 -4.35 -42.13 0.48
N GLN A 964 -5.31 -42.70 -0.25
CA GLN A 964 -6.49 -42.01 -0.73
C GLN A 964 -7.74 -42.71 -0.21
N VAL A 965 -8.63 -41.92 0.40
CA VAL A 965 -9.98 -42.36 0.72
C VAL A 965 -10.93 -41.62 -0.21
N VAL A 966 -11.77 -42.35 -0.92
CA VAL A 966 -12.71 -41.78 -1.89
C VAL A 966 -14.12 -42.16 -1.47
N ARG A 967 -14.98 -41.14 -1.40
CA ARG A 967 -16.43 -41.31 -1.32
C ARG A 967 -17.05 -40.87 -2.64
N ASP A 968 -17.83 -41.76 -3.24
CA ASP A 968 -18.58 -41.52 -4.47
C ASP A 968 -20.03 -41.96 -4.25
N GLY A 969 -20.91 -40.99 -3.97
CA GLY A 969 -22.27 -41.27 -3.49
C GLY A 969 -22.24 -42.11 -2.20
N GLU A 970 -22.84 -43.31 -2.26
CA GLU A 970 -22.89 -44.28 -1.15
C GLU A 970 -21.64 -45.15 -1.04
N GLN A 971 -20.71 -45.11 -2.00
CA GLN A 971 -19.56 -46.01 -2.05
C GLN A 971 -18.32 -45.37 -1.42
N LEU A 972 -17.63 -46.12 -0.57
CA LEU A 972 -16.37 -45.74 0.08
C LEU A 972 -15.25 -46.68 -0.37
N ARG A 973 -14.08 -46.12 -0.68
CA ARG A 973 -12.89 -46.89 -1.07
C ARG A 973 -11.65 -46.33 -0.39
N LEU A 974 -10.77 -47.20 0.08
CA LEU A 974 -9.45 -46.87 0.61
C LEU A 974 -8.39 -47.51 -0.28
N ALA A 975 -7.49 -46.69 -0.83
CA ALA A 975 -6.41 -47.13 -1.69
C ALA A 975 -5.07 -46.53 -1.27
N SER A 976 -3.96 -47.21 -1.60
CA SER A 976 -2.61 -46.66 -1.43
C SER A 976 -1.70 -46.94 -2.62
N ARG A 977 -0.61 -46.18 -2.72
CA ARG A 977 0.53 -46.44 -3.60
C ARG A 977 1.83 -46.02 -2.89
N ALA A 978 2.98 -46.49 -3.37
CA ALA A 978 4.26 -46.00 -2.87
C ALA A 978 4.46 -44.52 -3.26
N ALA A 979 4.98 -43.70 -2.34
CA ALA A 979 5.08 -42.25 -2.57
C ALA A 979 6.06 -41.86 -3.70
N ASP A 980 7.05 -42.72 -3.99
CA ASP A 980 8.08 -42.51 -5.03
C ASP A 980 7.76 -43.19 -6.38
N ASP A 981 6.54 -43.73 -6.55
CA ASP A 981 6.12 -44.47 -7.75
C ASP A 981 4.85 -43.85 -8.38
N ASP A 982 4.87 -43.65 -9.70
CA ASP A 982 3.70 -43.22 -10.50
C ASP A 982 2.80 -44.42 -10.88
N GLY A 983 2.98 -45.57 -10.23
CA GLY A 983 2.21 -46.80 -10.43
C GLY A 983 0.73 -46.73 -10.03
N ASP A 984 0.01 -47.81 -10.34
CA ASP A 984 -1.43 -47.92 -10.10
C ASP A 984 -1.78 -47.98 -8.60
N TRP A 985 -2.90 -47.34 -8.23
CA TRP A 985 -3.43 -47.37 -6.87
C TRP A 985 -3.90 -48.79 -6.49
N THR A 986 -3.45 -49.28 -5.33
CA THR A 986 -3.91 -50.54 -4.76
C THR A 986 -5.08 -50.30 -3.82
N ILE A 987 -6.24 -50.88 -4.12
CA ILE A 987 -7.41 -50.83 -3.23
C ILE A 987 -7.21 -51.82 -2.07
N HIS A 988 -7.37 -51.33 -0.84
CA HIS A 988 -7.22 -52.12 0.39
C HIS A 988 -8.57 -52.49 0.99
N ALA A 989 -9.52 -51.56 1.00
CA ALA A 989 -10.84 -51.79 1.56
C ALA A 989 -11.92 -51.00 0.83
N THR A 990 -13.16 -51.49 0.89
CA THR A 990 -14.36 -50.82 0.38
C THR A 990 -15.54 -50.98 1.34
N ALA A 991 -16.48 -50.06 1.32
CA ALA A 991 -17.73 -50.15 2.09
C ALA A 991 -18.86 -49.38 1.40
N THR A 992 -20.10 -49.69 1.77
CA THR A 992 -21.29 -48.95 1.33
C THR A 992 -21.95 -48.25 2.53
N VAL A 993 -22.41 -47.01 2.33
CA VAL A 993 -23.22 -46.25 3.28
C VAL A 993 -24.70 -46.46 2.93
N PRO A 994 -25.50 -47.15 3.76
CA PRO A 994 -26.89 -47.44 3.44
C PRO A 994 -27.78 -46.19 3.56
N ALA A 995 -28.78 -46.06 2.69
CA ALA A 995 -29.78 -44.98 2.74
C ALA A 995 -30.73 -45.04 3.95
N ALA A 996 -30.90 -46.22 4.58
CA ALA A 996 -31.66 -46.42 5.81
C ALA A 996 -31.10 -47.62 6.60
N VAL A 997 -30.98 -47.50 7.91
CA VAL A 997 -30.47 -48.60 8.77
C VAL A 997 -31.60 -49.56 9.11
N SER A 998 -31.49 -50.77 8.60
CA SER A 998 -32.21 -51.93 9.12
C SER A 998 -31.38 -52.51 10.26
N SER A 999 -31.90 -52.57 11.49
CA SER A 999 -31.33 -53.45 12.53
C SER A 999 -31.86 -54.86 12.30
N PRO A 1000 -31.08 -55.80 11.73
CA PRO A 1000 -31.41 -57.20 11.88
C PRO A 1000 -31.25 -57.54 13.37
N ALA A 1001 -32.36 -57.71 14.08
CA ALA A 1001 -32.30 -58.13 15.48
C ALA A 1001 -31.60 -59.49 15.57
N LEU A 1002 -30.37 -59.53 16.10
CA LEU A 1002 -29.83 -60.75 16.68
C LEU A 1002 -30.81 -61.16 17.79
N GLY A 1003 -31.63 -62.18 17.52
CA GLY A 1003 -32.80 -62.51 18.34
C GLY A 1003 -32.46 -62.75 19.82
N GLY A 1004 -33.03 -61.93 20.72
CA GLY A 1004 -33.03 -62.11 22.18
C GLY A 1004 -31.66 -62.08 22.87
N PRO A 1005 -31.59 -61.90 24.21
CA PRO A 1005 -30.33 -61.97 24.92
C PRO A 1005 -29.75 -63.39 24.83
N LEU A 1006 -28.52 -63.53 24.32
CA LEU A 1006 -27.74 -64.79 24.32
C LEU A 1006 -27.56 -65.40 25.73
N ALA A 1007 -27.88 -64.64 26.77
CA ALA A 1007 -27.71 -64.98 28.18
C ALA A 1007 -28.85 -65.82 28.81
N VAL A 1008 -30.04 -65.90 28.22
CA VAL A 1008 -31.19 -66.53 28.91
C VAL A 1008 -31.18 -68.05 28.74
N GLY A 1009 -30.69 -68.77 29.75
CA GLY A 1009 -30.82 -70.23 29.89
C GLY A 1009 -29.62 -71.09 29.46
N ARG A 1010 -28.46 -70.50 29.14
CA ARG A 1010 -27.24 -71.23 28.75
C ARG A 1010 -26.28 -71.49 29.92
N SER A 1011 -25.60 -72.63 29.90
CA SER A 1011 -24.52 -72.97 30.83
C SER A 1011 -23.20 -72.39 30.33
N TRP A 1012 -22.56 -71.53 31.12
CA TRP A 1012 -21.30 -70.87 30.77
C TRP A 1012 -20.11 -71.49 31.50
N GLN A 1013 -19.04 -71.78 30.76
CA GLN A 1013 -17.74 -72.16 31.32
C GLN A 1013 -16.81 -70.95 31.34
N THR A 1014 -16.24 -70.61 32.49
CA THR A 1014 -15.22 -69.56 32.60
C THR A 1014 -13.90 -70.03 31.98
N LEU A 1015 -13.31 -69.20 31.12
CA LEU A 1015 -12.01 -69.41 30.50
C LEU A 1015 -10.98 -68.46 31.14
N ASP A 1016 -9.69 -68.78 30.97
CA ASP A 1016 -8.60 -67.85 31.32
C ASP A 1016 -8.73 -66.57 30.47
N PRO A 1017 -8.82 -65.36 31.06
CA PRO A 1017 -8.82 -64.11 30.31
C PRO A 1017 -7.60 -63.94 29.39
N GLY A 1018 -6.46 -64.55 29.72
CA GLY A 1018 -5.26 -64.56 28.88
C GLY A 1018 -5.38 -65.43 27.60
N PHE A 1019 -6.45 -66.21 27.45
CA PHE A 1019 -6.64 -67.12 26.33
C PHE A 1019 -6.64 -66.41 24.97
N VAL A 1020 -7.23 -65.23 24.86
CA VAL A 1020 -7.32 -64.48 23.59
C VAL A 1020 -5.92 -64.10 23.09
N GLN A 1021 -5.13 -63.41 23.93
CA GLN A 1021 -3.74 -63.06 23.61
C GLN A 1021 -2.88 -64.31 23.35
N GLN A 1022 -2.99 -65.37 24.15
CA GLN A 1022 -2.24 -66.61 23.93
C GLN A 1022 -2.58 -67.26 22.57
N ARG A 1023 -3.85 -67.24 22.17
CA ARG A 1023 -4.31 -67.83 20.91
C ARG A 1023 -3.85 -67.00 19.70
N LEU A 1024 -3.96 -65.67 19.76
CA LEU A 1024 -3.47 -64.76 18.72
C LEU A 1024 -1.94 -64.86 18.56
N ALA A 1025 -1.19 -64.86 19.67
CA ALA A 1025 0.26 -65.01 19.63
C ALA A 1025 0.70 -66.35 19.01
N SER A 1026 -0.05 -67.44 19.26
CA SER A 1026 0.26 -68.76 18.69
C SER A 1026 0.11 -68.85 17.18
N VAL A 1027 -0.56 -67.89 16.54
CA VAL A 1027 -0.80 -67.82 15.09
C VAL A 1027 -0.11 -66.63 14.42
N GLY A 1028 0.84 -65.99 15.11
CA GLY A 1028 1.68 -64.94 14.54
C GLY A 1028 1.17 -63.51 14.73
N VAL A 1029 0.23 -63.28 15.65
CA VAL A 1029 -0.30 -61.96 16.03
C VAL A 1029 -0.05 -61.72 17.53
N PRO A 1030 1.19 -61.36 17.94
CA PRO A 1030 1.57 -61.28 19.36
C PRO A 1030 1.03 -60.03 20.07
N GLU A 1031 0.68 -58.99 19.33
CA GLU A 1031 0.24 -57.69 19.83
C GLU A 1031 -0.98 -57.18 19.05
N THR A 1032 -1.67 -56.21 19.64
CA THR A 1032 -2.88 -55.58 19.09
C THR A 1032 -2.63 -54.09 18.90
N GLY A 1033 -3.26 -53.49 17.87
CA GLY A 1033 -3.00 -52.09 17.53
C GLY A 1033 -3.43 -51.10 18.62
N PHE A 1034 -4.33 -51.52 19.51
CA PHE A 1034 -4.85 -50.72 20.61
C PHE A 1034 -4.68 -51.42 21.96
N ASP A 1035 -4.61 -50.63 23.03
CA ASP A 1035 -4.47 -51.11 24.41
C ASP A 1035 -5.86 -51.36 25.04
N TRP A 1036 -6.27 -52.61 25.04
CA TRP A 1036 -7.46 -53.11 25.72
C TRP A 1036 -7.13 -54.42 26.43
N THR A 1037 -7.93 -54.81 27.42
CA THR A 1037 -7.67 -55.99 28.24
C THR A 1037 -8.96 -56.78 28.47
N VAL A 1038 -8.91 -58.09 28.24
CA VAL A 1038 -10.00 -59.00 28.59
C VAL A 1038 -10.00 -59.21 30.11
N GLU A 1039 -11.05 -58.80 30.79
CA GLU A 1039 -11.22 -58.97 32.25
C GLU A 1039 -11.96 -60.26 32.59
N GLU A 1040 -12.94 -60.63 31.75
CA GLU A 1040 -13.72 -61.85 31.90
C GLU A 1040 -13.87 -62.55 30.56
N LEU A 1041 -13.74 -63.88 30.54
CA LEU A 1041 -13.97 -64.69 29.35
C LEU A 1041 -14.81 -65.92 29.69
N ARG A 1042 -15.88 -66.14 28.94
CA ARG A 1042 -16.79 -67.28 29.14
C ARG A 1042 -17.12 -67.93 27.80
N SER A 1043 -17.17 -69.25 27.76
CA SER A 1043 -17.64 -70.02 26.61
C SER A 1043 -19.02 -70.63 26.91
N GLY A 1044 -19.92 -70.51 25.95
CA GLY A 1044 -21.29 -71.07 26.02
C GLY A 1044 -21.43 -72.45 25.35
N GLY A 1045 -20.33 -73.04 24.87
CA GLY A 1045 -20.34 -74.23 24.00
C GLY A 1045 -19.67 -73.97 22.65
N ALA A 1046 -19.70 -74.94 21.74
CA ALA A 1046 -19.06 -74.85 20.43
C ALA A 1046 -19.54 -73.60 19.67
N GLY A 1047 -18.62 -72.70 19.34
CA GLY A 1047 -18.90 -71.51 18.54
C GLY A 1047 -19.42 -70.28 19.30
N ILE A 1048 -19.52 -70.29 20.64
CA ILE A 1048 -20.05 -69.15 21.41
C ILE A 1048 -19.05 -68.67 22.46
N LEU A 1049 -18.71 -67.39 22.41
CA LEU A 1049 -17.76 -66.73 23.31
C LEU A 1049 -18.35 -65.42 23.84
N ARG A 1050 -18.19 -65.15 25.14
CA ARG A 1050 -18.52 -63.87 25.76
C ARG A 1050 -17.28 -63.32 26.46
N ALA A 1051 -16.86 -62.12 26.09
CA ALA A 1051 -15.69 -61.44 26.65
C ALA A 1051 -16.07 -60.07 27.23
N GLY A 1052 -15.74 -59.82 28.50
CA GLY A 1052 -15.74 -58.49 29.08
C GLY A 1052 -14.38 -57.84 28.83
N VAL A 1053 -14.36 -56.71 28.12
CA VAL A 1053 -13.13 -56.03 27.71
C VAL A 1053 -13.13 -54.59 28.21
N ARG A 1054 -12.04 -54.20 28.86
CA ARG A 1054 -11.77 -52.82 29.27
C ARG A 1054 -10.83 -52.15 28.27
N LEU A 1055 -11.25 -51.01 27.73
CA LEU A 1055 -10.42 -50.16 26.87
C LEU A 1055 -9.59 -49.21 27.75
N LYS A 1056 -8.29 -49.05 27.48
CA LYS A 1056 -7.43 -48.18 28.30
C LYS A 1056 -7.27 -46.79 27.69
N GLY A 1057 -7.34 -45.76 28.54
CA GLY A 1057 -7.24 -44.35 28.16
C GLY A 1057 -8.59 -43.73 27.79
N PRO A 1058 -8.65 -42.41 27.48
CA PRO A 1058 -9.88 -41.75 27.06
C PRO A 1058 -10.33 -42.30 25.69
N VAL A 1059 -11.43 -43.06 25.67
CA VAL A 1059 -11.97 -43.65 24.44
C VAL A 1059 -12.72 -42.57 23.66
N ARG A 1060 -12.08 -42.05 22.61
CA ARG A 1060 -12.64 -40.97 21.78
C ARG A 1060 -13.19 -41.45 20.44
N THR A 1061 -12.85 -42.66 20.02
CA THR A 1061 -13.25 -43.24 18.73
C THR A 1061 -13.58 -44.71 18.87
N TRP A 1062 -14.34 -45.28 17.94
CA TRP A 1062 -14.73 -46.69 17.97
C TRP A 1062 -13.57 -47.66 17.66
N ALA A 1063 -12.41 -47.17 17.19
CA ALA A 1063 -11.30 -48.00 16.74
C ALA A 1063 -10.76 -48.99 17.80
N PRO A 1064 -10.53 -48.60 19.08
CA PRO A 1064 -10.09 -49.54 20.12
C PRO A 1064 -11.12 -50.65 20.42
N ALA A 1065 -12.41 -50.31 20.40
CA ALA A 1065 -13.50 -51.27 20.62
C ALA A 1065 -13.63 -52.25 19.45
N LEU A 1066 -13.53 -51.74 18.21
CA LEU A 1066 -13.55 -52.56 16.99
C LEU A 1066 -12.33 -53.48 16.91
N ASP A 1067 -11.14 -53.01 17.30
CA ASP A 1067 -9.92 -53.82 17.36
C ASP A 1067 -10.06 -54.98 18.36
N ALA A 1068 -10.63 -54.70 19.54
CA ALA A 1068 -10.96 -55.72 20.52
C ALA A 1068 -11.96 -56.76 19.97
N VAL A 1069 -13.04 -56.29 19.34
CA VAL A 1069 -14.05 -57.17 18.72
C VAL A 1069 -13.42 -58.07 17.66
N MET A 1070 -12.66 -57.49 16.74
CA MET A 1070 -12.07 -58.24 15.62
C MET A 1070 -10.96 -59.19 16.06
N SER A 1071 -10.32 -58.93 17.20
CA SER A 1071 -9.32 -59.80 17.80
C SER A 1071 -9.93 -60.94 18.63
N VAL A 1072 -11.07 -60.69 19.29
CA VAL A 1072 -11.79 -61.70 20.09
C VAL A 1072 -12.62 -62.65 19.22
N ALA A 1073 -13.25 -62.14 18.15
CA ALA A 1073 -14.09 -62.92 17.24
C ALA A 1073 -13.47 -64.25 16.75
N PRO A 1074 -12.22 -64.29 16.23
CA PRO A 1074 -11.62 -65.54 15.75
C PRO A 1074 -11.35 -66.56 16.88
N CYS A 1075 -11.39 -66.15 18.15
CA CYS A 1075 -11.26 -67.08 19.27
C CYS A 1075 -12.55 -67.87 19.55
N ALA A 1076 -13.69 -67.49 18.97
CA ALA A 1076 -14.96 -68.22 19.11
C ALA A 1076 -15.00 -69.51 18.27
N PHE A 1077 -14.19 -69.61 17.20
CA PHE A 1077 -14.14 -70.80 16.35
C PHE A 1077 -13.61 -72.02 17.13
N PRO A 1078 -14.31 -73.17 17.06
CA PRO A 1078 -13.85 -74.41 17.67
C PRO A 1078 -12.62 -74.98 16.93
N GLY A 1079 -11.75 -75.70 17.64
CA GLY A 1079 -10.58 -76.39 17.04
C GLY A 1079 -9.23 -75.77 17.36
N GLN A 1080 -8.17 -76.22 16.67
CA GLN A 1080 -6.81 -75.70 16.85
C GLN A 1080 -6.72 -74.22 16.45
N ALA A 1081 -5.75 -73.49 17.01
CA ALA A 1081 -5.51 -72.11 16.63
C ALA A 1081 -5.06 -72.05 15.16
N ALA A 1082 -5.73 -71.21 14.37
CA ALA A 1082 -5.41 -70.96 12.98
C ALA A 1082 -5.46 -69.45 12.73
N LEU A 1083 -4.58 -68.95 11.85
CA LEU A 1083 -4.58 -67.55 11.47
C LEU A 1083 -5.85 -67.25 10.66
N ARG A 1084 -6.73 -66.42 11.22
CA ARG A 1084 -7.98 -66.00 10.61
C ARG A 1084 -8.00 -64.47 10.55
N MET A 1085 -8.24 -63.91 9.38
CA MET A 1085 -8.33 -62.47 9.17
C MET A 1085 -9.71 -62.11 8.65
N ILE A 1086 -10.25 -60.98 9.08
CA ILE A 1086 -11.51 -60.48 8.55
C ILE A 1086 -11.30 -60.05 7.09
N VAL A 1087 -12.12 -60.60 6.19
CA VAL A 1087 -12.13 -60.23 4.76
C VAL A 1087 -13.42 -59.53 4.36
N HIS A 1088 -14.49 -59.74 5.13
CA HIS A 1088 -15.81 -59.18 4.84
C HIS A 1088 -16.66 -59.05 6.10
N ALA A 1089 -17.52 -58.03 6.14
CA ALA A 1089 -18.64 -57.92 7.07
C ALA A 1089 -19.88 -57.42 6.32
N ASP A 1090 -20.98 -58.15 6.43
CA ASP A 1090 -22.24 -57.78 5.78
C ASP A 1090 -22.75 -56.44 6.33
N GLN A 1091 -22.66 -56.24 7.66
CA GLN A 1091 -23.06 -54.99 8.32
C GLN A 1091 -22.25 -54.71 9.60
N ILE A 1092 -21.89 -53.45 9.81
CA ILE A 1092 -21.31 -52.92 11.05
C ILE A 1092 -22.13 -51.70 11.47
N ALA A 1093 -22.88 -51.82 12.56
CA ALA A 1093 -23.70 -50.73 13.10
C ALA A 1093 -23.26 -50.42 14.55
N VAL A 1094 -23.00 -49.15 14.84
CA VAL A 1094 -22.66 -48.66 16.18
C VAL A 1094 -23.73 -47.70 16.68
N THR A 1095 -23.83 -47.41 17.97
CA THR A 1095 -24.81 -46.45 18.50
C THR A 1095 -24.13 -45.57 19.56
N GLY A 1096 -24.17 -44.26 19.36
CA GLY A 1096 -23.58 -43.29 20.30
C GLY A 1096 -22.06 -43.33 20.36
N GLU A 1097 -21.51 -42.87 21.49
CA GLU A 1097 -20.08 -42.87 21.78
C GLU A 1097 -19.62 -44.23 22.34
N PRO A 1098 -18.37 -44.66 22.06
CA PRO A 1098 -17.85 -45.92 22.55
C PRO A 1098 -17.67 -45.91 24.08
N PRO A 1099 -18.16 -46.91 24.83
CA PRO A 1099 -17.99 -46.97 26.28
C PRO A 1099 -16.58 -47.44 26.67
N GLU A 1100 -16.11 -47.09 27.88
CA GLU A 1100 -14.81 -47.50 28.41
C GLU A 1100 -14.70 -49.02 28.66
N THR A 1101 -15.84 -49.70 28.86
CA THR A 1101 -15.93 -51.15 29.02
C THR A 1101 -17.02 -51.69 28.10
N VAL A 1102 -16.67 -52.73 27.34
CA VAL A 1102 -17.56 -53.39 26.39
C VAL A 1102 -17.67 -54.88 26.72
N VAL A 1103 -18.84 -55.44 26.47
CA VAL A 1103 -19.10 -56.88 26.54
C VAL A 1103 -19.33 -57.38 25.12
N ILE A 1104 -18.42 -58.24 24.64
CA ILE A 1104 -18.42 -58.83 23.31
C ILE A 1104 -19.09 -60.19 23.41
N ASP A 1105 -20.27 -60.35 22.82
CA ASP A 1105 -20.91 -61.65 22.58
C ASP A 1105 -20.64 -62.07 21.14
N ALA A 1106 -19.80 -63.09 20.94
CA ALA A 1106 -19.44 -63.65 19.64
C ALA A 1106 -20.10 -65.02 19.42
N VAL A 1107 -20.75 -65.17 18.27
CA VAL A 1107 -21.47 -66.38 17.88
C VAL A 1107 -21.06 -66.76 16.46
N VAL A 1108 -20.41 -67.90 16.31
CA VAL A 1108 -20.13 -68.53 15.02
C VAL A 1108 -21.45 -68.92 14.37
N ASP A 1109 -21.60 -68.59 13.09
CA ASP A 1109 -22.77 -68.94 12.29
C ASP A 1109 -22.81 -70.46 12.06
N GLU A 1110 -23.92 -71.11 12.38
CA GLU A 1110 -24.08 -72.56 12.15
C GLU A 1110 -24.18 -72.91 10.66
N SER A 1111 -24.52 -71.93 9.80
CA SER A 1111 -24.67 -72.10 8.36
C SER A 1111 -23.40 -71.78 7.56
N ASP A 1112 -22.40 -71.15 8.18
CA ASP A 1112 -21.12 -70.80 7.58
C ASP A 1112 -20.00 -70.85 8.63
N GLU A 1113 -19.16 -71.88 8.56
CA GLU A 1113 -18.12 -72.20 9.55
C GLU A 1113 -17.00 -71.15 9.63
N ASP A 1114 -16.95 -70.19 8.70
CA ASP A 1114 -16.00 -69.08 8.70
C ASP A 1114 -16.62 -67.74 9.13
N THR A 1115 -17.91 -67.71 9.46
CA THR A 1115 -18.63 -66.48 9.79
C THR A 1115 -18.95 -66.36 11.27
N VAL A 1116 -18.80 -65.15 11.83
CA VAL A 1116 -19.15 -64.80 13.21
C VAL A 1116 -20.07 -63.58 13.22
N HIS A 1117 -21.09 -63.63 14.07
CA HIS A 1117 -21.92 -62.49 14.43
C HIS A 1117 -21.52 -61.97 15.81
N ILE A 1118 -21.39 -60.66 15.93
CA ILE A 1118 -21.00 -59.98 17.16
C ILE A 1118 -22.12 -59.07 17.63
N ARG A 1119 -22.45 -59.18 18.90
CA ARG A 1119 -23.19 -58.17 19.65
C ARG A 1119 -22.28 -57.54 20.68
N LEU A 1120 -22.20 -56.21 20.70
CA LEU A 1120 -21.41 -55.45 21.64
C LEU A 1120 -22.35 -54.69 22.59
N ALA A 1121 -22.14 -54.87 23.89
CA ALA A 1121 -22.91 -54.19 24.92
C ALA A 1121 -22.03 -53.35 25.86
N ASP A 1122 -22.63 -52.35 26.53
CA ASP A 1122 -21.98 -51.60 27.61
C ASP A 1122 -21.91 -52.42 28.93
N ALA A 1123 -21.37 -51.81 29.99
CA ALA A 1123 -21.27 -52.44 31.31
C ALA A 1123 -22.64 -52.77 31.95
N GLU A 1124 -23.73 -52.16 31.47
CA GLU A 1124 -25.11 -52.43 31.88
C GLU A 1124 -25.86 -53.37 30.91
N ASP A 1125 -25.14 -54.05 30.00
CA ASP A 1125 -25.66 -55.02 29.03
C ASP A 1125 -26.58 -54.39 27.94
N ARG A 1126 -26.53 -53.07 27.76
CA ARG A 1126 -27.22 -52.37 26.67
C ARG A 1126 -26.43 -52.48 25.38
N VAL A 1127 -27.08 -52.82 24.28
CA VAL A 1127 -26.42 -52.97 22.98
C VAL A 1127 -25.96 -51.62 22.46
N VAL A 1128 -24.67 -51.51 22.18
CA VAL A 1128 -24.02 -50.30 21.65
C VAL A 1128 -23.42 -50.53 20.25
N ALA A 1129 -23.23 -51.78 19.82
CA ALA A 1129 -22.92 -52.11 18.43
C ALA A 1129 -23.37 -53.52 18.04
N GLU A 1130 -23.67 -53.72 16.77
CA GLU A 1130 -23.94 -55.01 16.14
C GLU A 1130 -23.06 -55.15 14.90
N LEU A 1131 -22.34 -56.25 14.79
CA LEU A 1131 -21.52 -56.57 13.63
C LEU A 1131 -21.96 -57.93 13.09
N ILE A 1132 -22.52 -57.95 11.88
CA ILE A 1132 -23.21 -59.08 11.30
C ILE A 1132 -22.39 -59.61 10.12
N GLY A 1133 -22.27 -60.93 10.04
CA GLY A 1133 -21.66 -61.60 8.89
C GLY A 1133 -20.16 -61.39 8.78
N LEU A 1134 -19.42 -61.38 9.90
CA LEU A 1134 -17.97 -61.17 9.86
C LEU A 1134 -17.29 -62.46 9.41
N ARG A 1135 -16.74 -62.45 8.20
CA ARG A 1135 -16.09 -63.61 7.59
C ARG A 1135 -14.60 -63.63 7.89
N TYR A 1136 -14.15 -64.71 8.49
CA TYR A 1136 -12.80 -64.95 9.00
C TYR A 1136 -12.21 -66.24 8.41
N PRO A 1137 -11.96 -66.34 7.10
CA PRO A 1137 -11.38 -67.52 6.49
C PRO A 1137 -10.00 -67.85 7.07
N VAL A 1138 -9.64 -69.13 7.08
CA VAL A 1138 -8.30 -69.57 7.51
C VAL A 1138 -7.27 -69.21 6.43
N ILE A 1139 -6.31 -68.36 6.80
CA ILE A 1139 -5.15 -68.03 5.98
C ILE A 1139 -4.14 -69.18 6.10
N GLY A 1140 -4.20 -70.19 5.21
CA GLY A 1140 -3.24 -71.31 5.22
C GLY A 1140 -3.69 -72.71 4.75
N ARG A 1141 -4.84 -72.88 4.11
CA ARG A 1141 -5.17 -74.10 3.33
C ARG A 1141 -5.66 -73.70 1.93
N LEU A 1142 -4.73 -73.53 1.00
CA LEU A 1142 -4.98 -73.52 -0.45
C LEU A 1142 -4.15 -74.66 -1.04
N GLY A 1143 -4.68 -75.86 -0.86
CA GLY A 1143 -4.26 -77.12 -1.45
C GLY A 1143 -5.49 -78.02 -1.46
N ASP A 1144 -5.85 -78.50 -2.65
CA ASP A 1144 -6.98 -79.35 -3.06
C ASP A 1144 -8.28 -78.63 -3.47
N ASP A 1145 -8.37 -78.38 -4.79
CA ASP A 1145 -9.52 -78.38 -5.73
C ASP A 1145 -10.93 -78.03 -5.20
N ASP A 1146 -11.52 -76.91 -5.64
CA ASP A 1146 -12.21 -76.80 -6.95
C ASP A 1146 -12.69 -75.35 -7.20
N SER A 1147 -12.61 -74.92 -8.47
CA SER A 1147 -13.10 -73.68 -9.08
C SER A 1147 -12.33 -72.34 -8.89
N GLY A 1148 -11.62 -71.93 -9.95
CA GLY A 1148 -11.57 -70.51 -10.34
C GLY A 1148 -10.23 -69.75 -10.30
N THR A 1149 -9.11 -70.36 -10.70
CA THR A 1149 -7.84 -69.63 -10.85
C THR A 1149 -7.78 -68.78 -12.12
N SER A 1150 -7.84 -67.46 -11.95
CA SER A 1150 -7.22 -66.46 -12.82
C SER A 1150 -6.91 -65.28 -11.91
N THR A 1151 -5.67 -65.01 -11.51
CA THR A 1151 -4.76 -64.13 -12.25
C THR A 1151 -3.35 -64.17 -11.61
N GLU A 1152 -2.81 -65.35 -11.29
CA GLU A 1152 -1.41 -65.47 -10.81
C GLU A 1152 -0.52 -66.40 -11.66
N ILE A 1153 -1.02 -66.85 -12.83
CA ILE A 1153 -0.20 -67.58 -13.83
C ILE A 1153 0.22 -66.67 -15.02
N ALA A 1154 -0.25 -65.41 -15.08
CA ALA A 1154 -0.06 -64.58 -16.27
C ALA A 1154 1.33 -63.91 -16.38
N GLU A 1155 2.09 -63.73 -15.30
CA GLU A 1155 3.39 -63.03 -15.38
C GLU A 1155 4.60 -63.97 -15.48
N ALA A 1156 4.45 -65.27 -15.17
CA ALA A 1156 5.52 -66.26 -15.32
C ALA A 1156 5.46 -67.06 -16.65
N ALA A 1157 4.41 -66.91 -17.46
CA ALA A 1157 4.19 -67.71 -18.67
C ALA A 1157 4.66 -67.06 -20.00
N ALA A 1158 5.17 -65.83 -19.99
CA ALA A 1158 5.57 -65.14 -21.21
C ALA A 1158 6.96 -65.56 -21.74
N GLU A 1159 7.84 -66.09 -20.90
CA GLU A 1159 9.21 -66.46 -21.30
C GLU A 1159 9.31 -67.83 -22.00
N ALA A 1160 8.32 -68.72 -21.85
CA ALA A 1160 8.45 -70.12 -22.28
C ALA A 1160 7.84 -70.48 -23.65
N TRP A 1161 7.05 -69.60 -24.29
CA TRP A 1161 6.25 -69.98 -25.48
C TRP A 1161 7.00 -69.93 -26.82
N TYR A 1162 8.04 -69.09 -26.94
CA TYR A 1162 8.70 -68.86 -28.23
C TYR A 1162 9.71 -69.96 -28.63
N ALA A 1163 10.20 -70.76 -27.67
CA ALA A 1163 11.25 -71.75 -27.88
C ALA A 1163 10.80 -73.03 -28.60
N GLU A 1164 9.49 -73.31 -28.66
CA GLU A 1164 8.94 -74.55 -29.23
C GLU A 1164 8.40 -74.41 -30.67
N LEU A 1165 8.41 -73.19 -31.23
CA LEU A 1165 7.87 -72.91 -32.57
C LEU A 1165 8.90 -73.18 -33.68
N PRO A 1166 8.52 -73.81 -34.82
CA PRO A 1166 9.40 -73.96 -35.97
C PRO A 1166 9.93 -72.59 -36.45
N PRO A 1167 11.20 -72.47 -36.89
CA PRO A 1167 11.84 -71.16 -37.15
C PRO A 1167 11.07 -70.24 -38.12
N GLU A 1168 10.39 -70.81 -39.12
CA GLU A 1168 9.58 -70.03 -40.07
C GLU A 1168 8.30 -69.47 -39.44
N GLN A 1169 7.65 -70.20 -38.52
CA GLN A 1169 6.45 -69.75 -37.81
C GLN A 1169 6.77 -68.80 -36.65
N LEU A 1170 7.92 -68.99 -36.00
CA LEU A 1170 8.40 -68.09 -34.96
C LEU A 1170 8.64 -66.69 -35.51
N ARG A 1171 9.32 -66.59 -36.66
CA ARG A 1171 9.63 -65.31 -37.31
C ARG A 1171 8.37 -64.53 -37.71
N GLU A 1172 7.37 -65.20 -38.30
CA GLU A 1172 6.10 -64.55 -38.65
C GLU A 1172 5.37 -64.03 -37.41
N ARG A 1173 5.39 -64.79 -36.32
CA ARG A 1173 4.68 -64.37 -35.11
C ARG A 1173 5.38 -63.26 -34.35
N VAL A 1174 6.72 -63.27 -34.32
CA VAL A 1174 7.51 -62.14 -33.80
C VAL A 1174 7.30 -60.91 -34.68
N LEU A 1175 7.18 -61.06 -36.00
CA LEU A 1175 6.91 -59.94 -36.91
C LEU A 1175 5.57 -59.25 -36.62
N GLU A 1176 4.49 -60.02 -36.48
CA GLU A 1176 3.17 -59.48 -36.16
C GLU A 1176 3.15 -58.80 -34.78
N GLU A 1177 3.77 -59.43 -33.78
CA GLU A 1177 3.79 -58.90 -32.42
C GLU A 1177 4.62 -57.61 -32.34
N VAL A 1178 5.81 -57.56 -32.98
CA VAL A 1178 6.63 -56.33 -33.02
C VAL A 1178 5.88 -55.21 -33.73
N GLY A 1179 5.16 -55.51 -34.83
CA GLY A 1179 4.29 -54.54 -35.50
C GLY A 1179 3.22 -53.98 -34.58
N ALA A 1180 2.48 -54.86 -33.90
CA ALA A 1180 1.38 -54.47 -33.00
C ALA A 1180 1.85 -53.63 -31.81
N GLN A 1181 3.00 -53.96 -31.22
CA GLN A 1181 3.57 -53.19 -30.10
C GLN A 1181 4.03 -51.79 -30.53
N ILE A 1182 4.57 -51.66 -31.75
CA ILE A 1182 4.96 -50.35 -32.30
C ILE A 1182 3.73 -49.52 -32.65
N GLU A 1183 2.72 -50.12 -33.30
CA GLU A 1183 1.46 -49.45 -33.62
C GLU A 1183 0.75 -48.97 -32.36
N ALA A 1184 0.72 -49.78 -31.30
CA ALA A 1184 0.13 -49.40 -30.02
C ALA A 1184 0.83 -48.18 -29.38
N GLU A 1185 2.16 -48.05 -29.51
CA GLU A 1185 2.85 -46.87 -29.00
C GLU A 1185 2.72 -45.64 -29.91
N MET A 1186 2.66 -45.85 -31.22
CA MET A 1186 2.40 -44.77 -32.16
C MET A 1186 0.92 -44.36 -32.20
N LYS A 1187 0.05 -45.07 -31.46
CA LYS A 1187 -1.42 -44.94 -31.47
C LYS A 1187 -2.01 -45.13 -32.87
N LEU A 1188 -1.41 -46.00 -33.68
CA LEU A 1188 -1.89 -46.37 -35.00
C LEU A 1188 -2.84 -47.58 -34.91
N PRO A 1189 -3.91 -47.64 -35.73
CA PRO A 1189 -4.74 -48.83 -35.86
C PRO A 1189 -3.93 -50.05 -36.33
N ALA A 1190 -4.31 -51.25 -35.88
CA ALA A 1190 -3.59 -52.48 -36.19
C ALA A 1190 -3.46 -52.74 -37.70
N GLY A 1191 -2.24 -53.03 -38.17
CA GLY A 1191 -1.91 -53.36 -39.56
C GLY A 1191 -1.65 -52.18 -40.51
N GLN A 1192 -1.52 -50.95 -39.97
CA GLN A 1192 -1.20 -49.76 -40.77
C GLN A 1192 0.28 -49.59 -41.10
N LEU A 1193 1.19 -50.15 -40.32
CA LEU A 1193 2.62 -50.06 -40.60
C LEU A 1193 3.02 -50.99 -41.74
N ASN A 1194 3.75 -50.47 -42.72
CA ASN A 1194 4.41 -51.30 -43.71
C ASN A 1194 5.68 -51.90 -43.09
N PRO A 1195 5.77 -53.22 -42.89
CA PRO A 1195 6.84 -53.82 -42.13
C PRO A 1195 8.21 -53.76 -42.83
N ARG A 1196 8.24 -53.42 -44.12
CA ARG A 1196 9.48 -53.31 -44.93
C ARG A 1196 9.94 -51.88 -45.18
N ARG A 1197 9.20 -50.87 -44.72
CA ARG A 1197 9.56 -49.45 -44.86
C ARG A 1197 10.16 -48.91 -43.56
N PRO A 1198 11.12 -47.97 -43.60
CA PRO A 1198 11.69 -47.38 -42.38
C PRO A 1198 10.62 -46.78 -41.47
N LEU A 1199 10.75 -46.98 -40.16
CA LEU A 1199 9.78 -46.53 -39.16
C LEU A 1199 9.75 -45.01 -39.00
N LEU A 1200 10.90 -44.34 -39.17
CA LEU A 1200 10.99 -42.88 -39.17
C LEU A 1200 10.18 -42.26 -40.33
N ASP A 1201 10.24 -42.88 -41.51
CA ASP A 1201 9.46 -42.47 -42.69
C ASP A 1201 7.96 -42.76 -42.54
N GLN A 1202 7.59 -43.50 -41.50
CA GLN A 1202 6.22 -43.86 -41.15
C GLN A 1202 5.74 -43.15 -39.88
N GLY A 1203 6.48 -42.12 -39.44
CA GLY A 1203 6.05 -41.19 -38.39
C GLY A 1203 6.59 -41.49 -36.99
N LEU A 1204 7.53 -42.42 -36.83
CA LEU A 1204 8.17 -42.67 -35.54
C LEU A 1204 9.22 -41.59 -35.26
N ASP A 1205 9.10 -40.85 -34.16
CA ASP A 1205 10.06 -39.81 -33.77
C ASP A 1205 11.04 -40.28 -32.68
N SER A 1206 12.01 -39.42 -32.33
CA SER A 1206 13.11 -39.72 -31.40
C SER A 1206 12.66 -40.04 -29.96
N VAL A 1207 11.50 -39.54 -29.53
CA VAL A 1207 10.97 -39.79 -28.17
C VAL A 1207 10.25 -41.14 -28.15
N LEU A 1208 9.43 -41.40 -29.16
CA LEU A 1208 8.73 -42.68 -29.33
C LEU A 1208 9.70 -43.84 -29.55
N THR A 1209 10.89 -43.59 -30.10
CA THR A 1209 11.93 -44.63 -30.28
C THR A 1209 12.35 -45.28 -28.95
N VAL A 1210 12.44 -44.47 -27.89
CA VAL A 1210 12.84 -44.93 -26.55
C VAL A 1210 11.73 -45.74 -25.89
N ALA A 1211 10.47 -45.28 -26.03
CA ALA A 1211 9.30 -45.98 -25.52
C ALA A 1211 9.10 -47.34 -26.23
N VAL A 1212 9.16 -47.36 -27.55
CA VAL A 1212 9.09 -48.59 -28.36
C VAL A 1212 10.18 -49.58 -27.95
N ARG A 1213 11.43 -49.11 -27.81
CA ARG A 1213 12.54 -49.98 -27.37
C ARG A 1213 12.28 -50.57 -25.99
N ARG A 1214 11.84 -49.77 -25.02
CA ARG A 1214 11.55 -50.23 -23.65
C ARG A 1214 10.39 -51.23 -23.64
N ARG A 1215 9.35 -50.98 -24.44
CA ARG A 1215 8.18 -51.87 -24.57
C ARG A 1215 8.56 -53.20 -25.22
N LEU A 1216 9.31 -53.18 -26.33
CA LEU A 1216 9.80 -54.39 -26.98
C LEU A 1216 10.74 -55.17 -26.06
N GLY A 1217 11.65 -54.48 -25.35
CA GLY A 1217 12.54 -55.12 -24.40
C GLY A 1217 11.81 -55.78 -23.23
N LYS A 1218 10.82 -55.09 -22.64
CA LYS A 1218 9.95 -55.65 -21.59
C LYS A 1218 9.08 -56.81 -22.11
N ARG A 1219 8.57 -56.71 -23.34
CA ARG A 1219 7.68 -57.72 -23.93
C ARG A 1219 8.39 -59.02 -24.27
N PHE A 1220 9.61 -58.94 -24.81
CA PHE A 1220 10.39 -60.11 -25.23
C PHE A 1220 11.44 -60.53 -24.20
N GLY A 1221 11.61 -59.81 -23.09
CA GLY A 1221 12.54 -60.16 -22.02
C GLY A 1221 14.02 -59.90 -22.34
N TYR A 1222 14.34 -59.05 -23.32
CA TYR A 1222 15.71 -58.73 -23.73
C TYR A 1222 16.05 -57.26 -23.52
N GLU A 1223 17.26 -56.96 -23.05
CA GLU A 1223 17.79 -55.60 -23.10
C GLU A 1223 18.19 -55.24 -24.54
N LEU A 1224 17.44 -54.31 -25.13
CA LEU A 1224 17.68 -53.87 -26.50
C LEU A 1224 18.53 -52.59 -26.55
N PRO A 1225 19.52 -52.49 -27.45
CA PRO A 1225 20.42 -51.35 -27.50
C PRO A 1225 19.67 -50.07 -27.89
N ALA A 1226 20.15 -48.92 -27.39
CA ALA A 1226 19.56 -47.60 -27.69
C ALA A 1226 19.53 -47.29 -29.20
N THR A 1227 20.41 -47.92 -29.98
CA THR A 1227 20.54 -47.76 -31.42
C THR A 1227 19.68 -48.73 -32.23
N LEU A 1228 18.84 -49.57 -31.60
CA LEU A 1228 18.08 -50.65 -32.27
C LEU A 1228 17.35 -50.17 -33.52
N ILE A 1229 16.57 -49.10 -33.41
CA ILE A 1229 15.74 -48.61 -34.52
C ILE A 1229 16.58 -47.94 -35.61
N TRP A 1230 17.80 -47.51 -35.33
CA TRP A 1230 18.72 -46.98 -36.35
C TRP A 1230 19.44 -48.09 -37.11
N GLN A 1231 19.74 -49.19 -36.44
CA GLN A 1231 20.41 -50.35 -37.04
C GLN A 1231 19.44 -51.28 -37.77
N GLN A 1232 18.22 -51.39 -37.27
CA GLN A 1232 17.13 -52.18 -37.84
C GLN A 1232 15.95 -51.25 -38.09
N PRO A 1233 15.96 -50.46 -39.18
CA PRO A 1233 15.03 -49.35 -39.35
C PRO A 1233 13.59 -49.74 -39.67
N THR A 1234 13.29 -51.02 -39.88
CA THR A 1234 11.96 -51.50 -40.26
C THR A 1234 11.45 -52.52 -39.26
N VAL A 1235 10.12 -52.65 -39.14
CA VAL A 1235 9.48 -53.66 -38.25
C VAL A 1235 10.00 -55.06 -38.56
N ALA A 1236 10.16 -55.40 -39.85
CA ALA A 1236 10.71 -56.68 -40.27
C ALA A 1236 12.16 -56.91 -39.83
N ALA A 1237 13.00 -55.88 -39.91
CA ALA A 1237 14.39 -55.97 -39.49
C ALA A 1237 14.52 -56.12 -37.96
N ILE A 1238 13.64 -55.44 -37.20
CA ILE A 1238 13.58 -55.56 -35.73
C ILE A 1238 13.10 -56.96 -35.33
N ALA A 1239 12.06 -57.46 -35.98
CA ALA A 1239 11.55 -58.81 -35.74
C ALA A 1239 12.60 -59.89 -36.08
N ASP A 1240 13.38 -59.70 -37.14
CA ASP A 1240 14.48 -60.62 -37.49
C ASP A 1240 15.59 -60.62 -36.47
N HIS A 1241 15.93 -59.44 -35.95
CA HIS A 1241 16.93 -59.29 -34.91
C HIS A 1241 16.47 -59.94 -33.60
N LEU A 1242 15.22 -59.73 -33.21
CA LEU A 1242 14.63 -60.35 -32.02
C LEU A 1242 14.47 -61.86 -32.19
N THR A 1243 14.06 -62.34 -33.37
CA THR A 1243 13.96 -63.78 -33.65
C THR A 1243 15.34 -64.44 -33.51
N LYS A 1244 16.42 -63.81 -34.00
CA LYS A 1244 17.79 -64.30 -33.80
C LYS A 1244 18.19 -64.32 -32.32
N LEU A 1245 17.88 -63.28 -31.55
CA LEU A 1245 18.15 -63.22 -30.11
C LEU A 1245 17.39 -64.31 -29.34
N ILE A 1246 16.17 -64.64 -29.78
CA ILE A 1246 15.33 -65.70 -29.19
C ILE A 1246 15.87 -67.09 -29.53
N THR A 1247 16.35 -67.31 -30.76
CA THR A 1247 16.84 -68.63 -31.21
C THR A 1247 18.31 -68.91 -30.90
N GLY A 1248 19.11 -67.89 -30.57
CA GLY A 1248 20.56 -67.97 -30.36
C GLY A 1248 21.38 -67.58 -31.58
#